data_AF-A0A7V6B5N4-F1
#
_entry.id   AF-A0A7V6B5N4-F1
#
_cell.length_a   1.000
_cell.length_b   1.000
_cell.length_c   1.000
_cell.angle_alpha   90.00
_cell.angle_beta   90.00
_cell.angle_gamma   90.00
#
_symmetry.space_group_name_H-M   'P 1'
#
loop_
_entity.id
_entity.type
_entity.pdbx_description
1 polymer ?
#
loop_
_entity_poly.entity_id
_entity_poly.type
_entity_poly.pdbx_seq_one_letter_code
_entity_poly.pdbx_strand_id
1 'polypeptide(L)'
;MQSMTLFHRITQKPFLLDLIAGFLAFLVYLKTLAPGVTTGDSGELITAAVTLGIPHPTGYPLYVILGRIFITPFFFLRPDLAMNLFSAVCASIAVALFRRLALIITARAWTSFTLALAFALIESLWSQATTARVYCLNACLVLAVLIEVSRFFIKNEVSLKRAWLFFGLGMANHTITIILLPILLWVTWAKKPSPIEAMRQAYPVIFGALLYLYIPIAASLQPYQNFGDPSTPERLFRYLTRANYWHRRYVENFSDVVTVFLHYLKTIPEQFSWLGTILICVGLFYGFLKKNRLAYIGTYLFLANIFMMMLHASHDDIFHWPRYLITGYIGLAMLAVLALKLLTKPPFLAPLLGLCTAVLAFAQNLKWCDRSDINFARDFNLKILERVEKGAKLFAEGDNCLFPLIYLHHVEGIRPDITLVLQGVNVLDSMVINPSEEPIYFTHHHNLGSPEIDLVPDGLIYRMVKKGDPLPKVGQWDEWAIPSFDEVTASRPLRYLDRNLVGDYLFMKAVVFEKTEFYKAESALDKAMEIDFDNKKTFLNAGLIFERAGLAKRTFDAFERALQIDEKDELAQAKTAFWRSVFADVKGAKDQTDLFSRLAVSTYAKGRADISLAILRRAVAMFPDSFQLRYNLAALLIAQNDLQGAKQELMKCLELKPGDPTASRDLSEIEKRLSRGSLWYSEDKDVFGGIESHIEADFTGREDKKSDTVAKAWAVIDEVNKVFNVFEPTSEVSRINESKSKQEVTVSQALFDCLLLSRKAFEMTQGAFDPTVMPLKRIWRMASSDPPSALLQETLKHIGLSKVTFGENRKISFRDPLVELDFGGVAKGYAVDRIAKVLDDAGVTSYLVRIGGEISCKGSSPRGEPWVIGIIDPTSPKKPFGALLAVQPLSVSTSGPYNQPVNAYGMRVNHIYDPRTGKPVSSDVQSVTVVFLGDNHSVGLADALATGLSVLPIEQGLMVIRSLKNAYALFLVRDSSGQIKEVMTQGLNTFYRRVEVRTPNVNPVSP
;
A
#
# COMPACT_ATOMS: atom_id res chain seq x y z
N MET A 1 -0.50 22.02 73.46
CA MET A 1 0.03 21.32 72.26
C MET A 1 -1.01 20.31 71.78
N GLN A 2 -2.01 20.70 70.99
CA GLN A 2 -2.90 19.76 70.27
C GLN A 2 -3.84 20.55 69.34
N SER A 3 -3.34 20.91 68.16
CA SER A 3 -4.15 21.12 66.96
C SER A 3 -3.20 21.14 65.75
N MET A 4 -2.50 20.01 65.52
CA MET A 4 -1.91 19.81 64.20
C MET A 4 -3.07 19.78 63.20
N THR A 5 -3.19 20.87 62.43
CA THR A 5 -4.18 21.02 61.36
C THR A 5 -4.09 19.80 60.43
N LEU A 6 -5.23 19.38 59.87
CA LEU A 6 -5.30 18.28 58.89
C LEU A 6 -4.21 18.42 57.80
N PHE A 7 -3.92 19.67 57.42
CA PHE A 7 -2.87 20.10 56.51
C PHE A 7 -1.45 19.62 56.89
N HIS A 8 -1.09 19.66 58.18
CA HIS A 8 0.22 19.22 58.65
C HIS A 8 0.33 17.68 58.74
N ARG A 9 -0.78 16.97 58.99
CA ARG A 9 -0.80 15.49 59.01
C ARG A 9 -0.68 14.87 57.61
N ILE A 10 -1.26 15.52 56.58
CA ILE A 10 -1.22 15.04 55.20
C ILE A 10 0.19 15.16 54.60
N THR A 11 0.90 16.26 54.88
CA THR A 11 2.26 16.48 54.35
C THR A 11 3.31 15.53 54.95
N GLN A 12 3.09 15.00 56.15
CA GLN A 12 3.93 13.97 56.76
C GLN A 12 3.73 12.56 56.19
N LYS A 13 2.63 12.32 55.45
CA LYS A 13 2.33 11.04 54.80
C LYS A 13 2.45 11.16 53.28
N PRO A 14 3.67 11.11 52.72
CA PRO A 14 3.88 11.35 51.29
C PRO A 14 3.11 10.38 50.39
N PHE A 15 2.82 9.16 50.85
CA PHE A 15 1.99 8.21 50.11
C PHE A 15 0.54 8.68 49.91
N LEU A 16 -0.04 9.37 50.89
CA LEU A 16 -1.41 9.90 50.77
C LEU A 16 -1.50 10.95 49.66
N LEU A 17 -0.48 11.81 49.51
CA LEU A 17 -0.43 12.79 48.42
C LEU A 17 -0.21 12.15 47.03
N ASP A 18 0.44 10.97 46.95
CA ASP A 18 0.49 10.22 45.68
C ASP A 18 -0.92 9.78 45.28
N LEU A 19 -1.66 9.19 46.23
CA LEU A 19 -3.03 8.71 46.01
C LEU A 19 -3.97 9.85 45.63
N ILE A 20 -3.88 11.00 46.31
CA ILE A 20 -4.72 12.16 46.00
C ILE A 20 -4.40 12.69 44.59
N ALA A 21 -3.12 12.82 44.22
CA ALA A 21 -2.75 13.29 42.88
C ALA A 21 -3.27 12.35 41.78
N GLY A 22 -3.09 11.03 41.96
CA GLY A 22 -3.62 10.02 41.04
C GLY A 22 -5.14 10.02 40.98
N PHE A 23 -5.83 10.18 42.12
CA PHE A 23 -7.29 10.21 42.19
C PHE A 23 -7.89 11.47 41.52
N LEU A 24 -7.28 12.65 41.70
CA LEU A 24 -7.72 13.85 41.01
C LEU A 24 -7.56 13.71 39.49
N ALA A 25 -6.43 13.14 39.03
CA ALA A 25 -6.25 12.82 37.62
C ALA A 25 -7.29 11.80 37.13
N PHE A 26 -7.59 10.77 37.92
CA PHE A 26 -8.60 9.77 37.61
C PHE A 26 -9.98 10.39 37.36
N LEU A 27 -10.41 11.32 38.21
CA LEU A 27 -11.70 12.00 38.04
C LEU A 27 -11.77 12.80 36.73
N VAL A 28 -10.67 13.44 36.34
CA VAL A 28 -10.59 14.13 35.04
C VAL A 28 -10.70 13.12 33.89
N TYR A 29 -9.89 12.06 33.92
CA TYR A 29 -9.89 11.03 32.88
C TYR A 29 -11.24 10.33 32.75
N LEU A 30 -11.87 10.00 33.88
CA LEU A 30 -13.19 9.37 33.93
C LEU A 30 -14.27 10.27 33.32
N LYS A 31 -14.23 11.58 33.60
CA LYS A 31 -15.20 12.54 33.02
C LYS A 31 -15.05 12.69 31.51
N THR A 32 -13.83 12.54 30.99
CA THR A 32 -13.51 12.65 29.55
C THR A 32 -13.40 11.32 28.82
N LEU A 33 -13.73 10.21 29.49
CA LEU A 33 -13.50 8.84 29.02
C LEU A 33 -14.35 8.56 27.78
N ALA A 34 -13.79 7.86 26.78
CA ALA A 34 -14.59 7.45 25.65
C ALA A 34 -15.71 6.48 26.08
N PRO A 35 -16.97 6.69 25.62
CA PRO A 35 -18.12 5.88 26.01
C PRO A 35 -18.10 4.46 25.40
N GLY A 36 -17.25 4.20 24.41
CA GLY A 36 -17.09 2.87 23.82
C GLY A 36 -15.78 2.71 23.04
N VAL A 37 -15.76 1.71 22.15
CA VAL A 37 -14.63 1.45 21.25
C VAL A 37 -14.34 2.67 20.37
N THR A 38 -13.05 3.01 20.22
CA THR A 38 -12.59 4.17 19.44
C THR A 38 -11.78 3.77 18.21
N THR A 39 -11.37 4.75 17.42
CA THR A 39 -10.48 4.61 16.24
C THR A 39 -9.07 4.09 16.59
N GLY A 40 -8.36 3.61 15.55
CA GLY A 40 -7.07 2.91 15.63
C GLY A 40 -7.15 1.61 16.45
N ASP A 41 -6.06 1.26 17.13
CA ASP A 41 -5.84 -0.06 17.76
C ASP A 41 -6.77 -0.40 18.94
N SER A 42 -7.73 0.46 19.29
CA SER A 42 -8.59 0.28 20.47
C SER A 42 -9.38 -1.02 20.40
N GLY A 43 -10.15 -1.23 19.31
CA GLY A 43 -10.97 -2.43 19.15
C GLY A 43 -10.16 -3.73 19.13
N GLU A 44 -8.96 -3.68 18.56
CA GLU A 44 -8.03 -4.81 18.49
C GLU A 44 -7.48 -5.18 19.87
N LEU A 45 -7.03 -4.18 20.64
CA LEU A 45 -6.48 -4.40 21.98
C LEU A 45 -7.55 -4.86 22.97
N ILE A 46 -8.77 -4.33 22.86
CA ILE A 46 -9.92 -4.79 23.64
C ILE A 46 -10.23 -6.25 23.31
N THR A 47 -10.32 -6.59 22.02
CA THR A 47 -10.59 -7.96 21.58
C THR A 47 -9.52 -8.92 22.06
N ALA A 48 -8.23 -8.58 21.91
CA ALA A 48 -7.13 -9.39 22.41
C ALA A 48 -7.20 -9.60 23.93
N ALA A 49 -7.49 -8.56 24.72
CA ALA A 49 -7.64 -8.67 26.17
C ALA A 49 -8.84 -9.55 26.59
N VAL A 50 -9.96 -9.48 25.86
CA VAL A 50 -11.14 -10.30 26.16
C VAL A 50 -10.91 -11.75 25.78
N THR A 51 -10.38 -12.00 24.58
CA THR A 51 -10.29 -13.34 23.96
C THR A 51 -8.97 -14.05 24.25
N LEU A 52 -7.99 -13.37 24.86
CA LEU A 52 -6.59 -13.81 24.91
C LEU A 52 -6.04 -14.11 23.50
N GLY A 53 -6.35 -13.21 22.56
CA GLY A 53 -5.83 -13.21 21.20
C GLY A 53 -4.47 -12.51 21.06
N ILE A 54 -3.97 -12.45 19.83
CA ILE A 54 -2.67 -11.85 19.49
C ILE A 54 -2.93 -10.60 18.64
N PRO A 55 -2.71 -9.39 19.20
CA PRO A 55 -2.81 -8.13 18.44
C PRO A 55 -1.59 -7.94 17.54
N HIS A 56 -1.47 -6.80 16.88
CA HIS A 56 -0.31 -6.47 16.06
C HIS A 56 1.01 -6.49 16.85
N PRO A 57 2.16 -6.69 16.17
CA PRO A 57 3.47 -6.71 16.80
C PRO A 57 3.77 -5.51 17.70
N THR A 58 4.28 -5.72 18.93
CA THR A 58 4.89 -6.97 19.44
C THR A 58 3.97 -7.83 20.31
N GLY A 59 2.65 -7.68 20.18
CA GLY A 59 1.66 -8.56 20.84
C GLY A 59 1.33 -8.20 22.29
N TYR A 60 2.09 -7.29 22.89
CA TYR A 60 1.80 -6.65 24.18
C TYR A 60 1.36 -7.62 25.30
N PRO A 61 2.06 -8.76 25.52
CA PRO A 61 1.58 -9.83 26.39
C PRO A 61 1.22 -9.36 27.81
N LEU A 62 2.00 -8.42 28.38
CA LEU A 62 1.67 -7.88 29.71
C LEU A 62 0.34 -7.10 29.70
N TYR A 63 0.11 -6.28 28.67
CA TYR A 63 -1.13 -5.51 28.52
C TYR A 63 -2.34 -6.41 28.36
N VAL A 64 -2.24 -7.43 27.50
CA VAL A 64 -3.32 -8.38 27.23
C VAL A 64 -3.69 -9.16 28.49
N ILE A 65 -2.70 -9.71 29.21
CA ILE A 65 -2.92 -10.48 30.43
C ILE A 65 -3.52 -9.60 31.54
N LEU A 66 -2.96 -8.41 31.77
CA LEU A 66 -3.48 -7.51 32.80
C LEU A 66 -4.86 -6.95 32.43
N GLY A 67 -5.12 -6.69 31.15
CA GLY A 67 -6.43 -6.30 30.64
C GLY A 67 -7.47 -7.38 30.93
N ARG A 68 -7.17 -8.66 30.62
CA ARG A 68 -8.05 -9.79 30.93
C ARG A 68 -8.36 -9.88 32.43
N ILE A 69 -7.32 -9.77 33.26
CA ILE A 69 -7.46 -9.78 34.73
C ILE A 69 -8.32 -8.60 35.19
N PHE A 70 -8.12 -7.41 34.62
CA PHE A 70 -8.86 -6.21 34.98
C PHE A 70 -10.33 -6.29 34.58
N ILE A 71 -10.66 -6.77 33.38
CA ILE A 71 -12.05 -6.89 32.91
C ILE A 71 -12.85 -7.88 33.76
N THR A 72 -12.24 -8.97 34.24
CA THR A 72 -12.91 -10.07 34.96
C THR A 72 -13.81 -9.62 36.12
N PRO A 73 -13.37 -8.77 37.08
CA PRO A 73 -14.25 -8.25 38.13
C PRO A 73 -15.30 -7.24 37.66
N PHE A 74 -15.15 -6.65 36.46
CA PHE A 74 -16.07 -5.69 35.86
C PHE A 74 -16.97 -6.33 34.79
N PHE A 75 -17.34 -7.61 34.95
CA PHE A 75 -18.16 -8.36 33.97
C PHE A 75 -19.53 -7.73 33.66
N PHE A 76 -20.02 -6.82 34.52
CA PHE A 76 -21.26 -6.06 34.32
C PHE A 76 -21.09 -4.80 33.45
N LEU A 77 -19.85 -4.37 33.18
CA LEU A 77 -19.55 -3.30 32.23
C LEU A 77 -19.32 -3.89 30.84
N ARG A 78 -19.60 -3.11 29.78
CA ARG A 78 -19.18 -3.46 28.44
C ARG A 78 -17.63 -3.54 28.38
N PRO A 79 -17.04 -4.52 27.68
CA PRO A 79 -15.59 -4.70 27.70
C PRO A 79 -14.79 -3.51 27.19
N ASP A 80 -15.32 -2.76 26.21
CA ASP A 80 -14.73 -1.51 25.73
C ASP A 80 -14.62 -0.45 26.84
N LEU A 81 -15.69 -0.23 27.60
CA LEU A 81 -15.70 0.69 28.73
C LEU A 81 -14.74 0.24 29.84
N ALA A 82 -14.72 -1.06 30.16
CA ALA A 82 -13.80 -1.61 31.16
C ALA A 82 -12.33 -1.40 30.77
N MET A 83 -11.99 -1.57 29.50
CA MET A 83 -10.61 -1.35 29.01
C MET A 83 -10.25 0.13 28.86
N ASN A 84 -11.20 0.99 28.49
CA ASN A 84 -11.00 2.44 28.57
C ASN A 84 -10.70 2.85 30.02
N LEU A 85 -11.46 2.33 30.98
CA LEU A 85 -11.25 2.54 32.41
C LEU A 85 -9.88 2.01 32.88
N PHE A 86 -9.43 0.87 32.36
CA PHE A 86 -8.11 0.32 32.65
C PHE A 86 -6.99 1.30 32.26
N SER A 87 -7.07 1.93 31.08
CA SER A 87 -6.14 2.98 30.66
C SER A 87 -6.16 4.18 31.61
N ALA A 88 -7.35 4.64 32.03
CA ALA A 88 -7.51 5.75 32.97
C ALA A 88 -6.85 5.43 34.32
N VAL A 89 -7.07 4.22 34.85
CA VAL A 89 -6.44 3.74 36.10
C VAL A 89 -4.92 3.71 35.96
N CYS A 90 -4.41 3.16 34.86
CA CYS A 90 -2.97 3.15 34.59
C CYS A 90 -2.40 4.58 34.53
N ALA A 91 -3.05 5.50 33.82
CA ALA A 91 -2.60 6.89 33.75
C ALA A 91 -2.59 7.57 35.13
N SER A 92 -3.59 7.33 35.96
CA SER A 92 -3.64 7.83 37.34
C SER A 92 -2.53 7.27 38.22
N ILE A 93 -2.17 6.00 38.05
CA ILE A 93 -1.00 5.39 38.71
C ILE A 93 0.29 6.05 38.19
N ALA A 94 0.42 6.30 36.88
CA ALA A 94 1.56 7.01 36.32
C ALA A 94 1.69 8.42 36.93
N VAL A 95 0.60 9.17 37.11
CA VAL A 95 0.62 10.48 37.78
C VAL A 95 1.10 10.38 39.24
N ALA A 96 0.62 9.38 39.99
CA ALA A 96 1.07 9.12 41.36
C ALA A 96 2.57 8.78 41.41
N LEU A 97 3.06 7.95 40.49
CA LEU A 97 4.48 7.61 40.36
C LEU A 97 5.33 8.82 39.95
N PHE A 98 4.84 9.66 39.03
CA PHE A 98 5.54 10.89 38.65
C PHE A 98 5.65 11.86 39.84
N ARG A 99 4.59 12.00 40.65
CA ARG A 99 4.66 12.78 41.89
C ARG A 99 5.74 12.24 42.82
N ARG A 100 5.80 10.91 42.98
CA ARG A 100 6.81 10.24 43.81
C ARG A 100 8.23 10.50 43.30
N LEU A 101 8.44 10.43 41.99
CA LEU A 101 9.70 10.78 41.33
C LEU A 101 10.07 12.25 41.60
N ALA A 102 9.13 13.17 41.36
CA ALA A 102 9.32 14.59 41.60
C ALA A 102 9.63 14.91 43.07
N LEU A 103 9.00 14.19 44.02
CA LEU A 103 9.29 14.31 45.45
C LEU A 103 10.71 13.86 45.79
N ILE A 104 11.20 12.77 45.19
CA ILE A 104 12.59 12.30 45.38
C ILE A 104 13.59 13.37 44.88
N ILE A 105 13.29 14.03 43.77
CA ILE A 105 14.17 15.05 43.17
C ILE A 105 14.14 16.36 43.94
N THR A 106 12.96 16.86 44.30
CA THR A 106 12.75 18.20 44.89
C THR A 106 12.78 18.21 46.42
N ALA A 107 12.49 17.09 47.07
CA ALA A 107 12.20 16.98 48.50
C ALA A 107 11.07 17.92 48.98
N ARG A 108 10.15 18.31 48.09
CA ARG A 108 9.06 19.26 48.40
C ARG A 108 7.69 18.69 48.05
N ALA A 109 6.87 18.47 49.07
CA ALA A 109 5.55 17.85 48.94
C ALA A 109 4.62 18.61 47.97
N TRP A 110 4.49 19.93 48.12
CA TRP A 110 3.56 20.72 47.30
C TRP A 110 4.07 20.99 45.89
N THR A 111 5.38 21.23 45.70
CA THR A 111 5.96 21.39 44.36
C THR A 111 5.82 20.12 43.54
N SER A 112 6.09 18.95 44.14
CA SER A 112 5.88 17.66 43.45
C SER A 112 4.41 17.38 43.17
N PHE A 113 3.49 17.78 44.05
CA PHE A 113 2.06 17.63 43.85
C PHE A 113 1.54 18.44 42.66
N THR A 114 1.84 19.74 42.57
CA THR A 114 1.35 20.58 41.47
C THR A 114 1.98 20.22 40.12
N LEU A 115 3.25 19.80 40.11
CA LEU A 115 3.88 19.25 38.90
C LEU A 115 3.24 17.93 38.44
N ALA A 116 2.78 17.08 39.36
CA ALA A 116 2.06 15.87 38.98
C ALA A 116 0.71 16.18 38.36
N LEU A 117 0.00 17.21 38.82
CA LEU A 117 -1.21 17.70 38.16
C LEU A 117 -0.90 18.24 36.76
N ALA A 118 0.19 18.97 36.59
CA ALA A 118 0.62 19.42 35.26
C ALA A 118 0.94 18.25 34.33
N PHE A 119 1.66 17.23 34.82
CA PHE A 119 1.94 16.00 34.07
C PHE A 119 0.67 15.23 33.71
N ALA A 120 -0.33 15.19 34.60
CA ALA A 120 -1.61 14.55 34.33
C ALA A 120 -2.37 15.17 33.14
N LEU A 121 -2.10 16.44 32.86
CA LEU A 121 -2.85 17.26 31.90
C LEU A 121 -2.10 17.51 30.59
N ILE A 122 -0.92 16.91 30.41
CA ILE A 122 -0.27 16.91 29.09
C ILE A 122 -1.14 16.11 28.11
N GLU A 123 -1.30 16.63 26.90
CA GLU A 123 -2.20 16.08 25.89
C GLU A 123 -1.89 14.61 25.60
N SER A 124 -0.62 14.26 25.43
CA SER A 124 -0.22 12.88 25.07
C SER A 124 -0.57 11.86 26.15
N LEU A 125 -0.50 12.19 27.45
CA LEU A 125 -0.90 11.24 28.49
C LEU A 125 -2.42 11.17 28.63
N TRP A 126 -3.08 12.33 28.68
CA TRP A 126 -4.53 12.43 28.88
C TRP A 126 -5.28 11.79 27.70
N SER A 127 -4.85 12.06 26.47
CA SER A 127 -5.44 11.52 25.26
C SER A 127 -5.44 9.98 25.19
N GLN A 128 -4.46 9.34 25.82
CA GLN A 128 -4.35 7.87 25.93
C GLN A 128 -5.05 7.33 27.19
N ALA A 129 -5.21 8.16 28.23
CA ALA A 129 -5.96 7.78 29.43
C ALA A 129 -7.46 7.58 29.15
N THR A 130 -7.98 8.17 28.07
CA THR A 130 -9.41 8.13 27.73
C THR A 130 -9.82 7.02 26.75
N THR A 131 -8.90 6.14 26.35
CA THR A 131 -9.16 5.04 25.40
C THR A 131 -8.27 3.82 25.69
N ALA A 132 -8.73 2.61 25.37
CA ALA A 132 -8.00 1.36 25.53
C ALA A 132 -6.71 1.34 24.69
N ARG A 133 -5.55 1.62 25.33
CA ARG A 133 -4.23 1.71 24.70
C ARG A 133 -3.12 1.29 25.67
N VAL A 134 -2.00 0.84 25.12
CA VAL A 134 -0.85 0.29 25.88
C VAL A 134 0.02 1.35 26.58
N TYR A 135 -0.10 2.63 26.19
CA TYR A 135 0.88 3.65 26.57
C TYR A 135 0.79 4.11 28.02
N CYS A 136 -0.39 4.10 28.64
CA CYS A 136 -0.56 4.50 30.04
C CYS A 136 0.09 3.49 31.00
N LEU A 137 -0.04 2.19 30.70
CA LEU A 137 0.68 1.13 31.42
C LEU A 137 2.19 1.25 31.19
N ASN A 138 2.60 1.58 29.95
CA ASN A 138 4.01 1.82 29.65
C ASN A 138 4.59 2.98 30.49
N ALA A 139 3.86 4.08 30.61
CA ALA A 139 4.26 5.24 31.42
C ALA A 139 4.48 4.86 32.90
N CYS A 140 3.63 3.99 33.46
CA CYS A 140 3.83 3.46 34.82
C CYS A 140 5.16 2.74 34.96
N LEU A 141 5.46 1.84 34.02
CA LEU A 141 6.66 1.00 34.05
C LEU A 141 7.93 1.84 33.86
N VAL A 142 7.91 2.78 32.92
CA VAL A 142 9.00 3.77 32.72
C VAL A 142 9.24 4.58 34.00
N LEU A 143 8.19 5.13 34.61
CA LEU A 143 8.31 5.91 35.84
C LEU A 143 8.81 5.07 37.02
N ALA A 144 8.39 3.81 37.13
CA ALA A 144 8.88 2.89 38.14
C ALA A 144 10.40 2.65 37.99
N VAL A 145 10.90 2.47 36.76
CA VAL A 145 12.35 2.39 36.48
C VAL A 145 13.05 3.69 36.90
N LEU A 146 12.52 4.85 36.51
CA LEU A 146 13.13 6.15 36.78
C LEU A 146 13.15 6.52 38.28
N ILE A 147 12.17 6.05 39.05
CA ILE A 147 12.17 6.16 40.52
C ILE A 147 13.35 5.42 41.11
N GLU A 148 13.59 4.18 40.69
CA GLU A 148 14.69 3.35 41.19
C GLU A 148 16.06 3.92 40.77
N VAL A 149 16.19 4.37 39.52
CA VAL A 149 17.39 5.08 39.02
C VAL A 149 17.65 6.37 39.82
N SER A 150 16.60 7.12 40.13
CA SER A 150 16.73 8.35 40.93
C SER A 150 17.11 8.08 42.38
N ARG A 151 16.58 7.00 42.99
CA ARG A 151 16.98 6.55 44.34
C ARG A 151 18.44 6.12 44.37
N PHE A 152 18.92 5.41 43.34
CA PHE A 152 20.33 5.04 43.23
C PHE A 152 21.25 6.27 43.29
N PHE A 153 20.93 7.34 42.55
CA PHE A 153 21.78 8.53 42.52
C PHE A 153 21.60 9.45 43.74
N ILE A 154 20.38 9.61 44.25
CA ILE A 154 20.08 10.60 45.31
C ILE A 154 20.18 9.98 46.71
N LYS A 155 19.68 8.76 46.89
CA LYS A 155 19.66 8.06 48.18
C LYS A 155 20.79 7.03 48.34
N ASN A 156 21.63 6.89 47.32
CA ASN A 156 22.73 5.93 47.28
C ASN A 156 22.30 4.46 47.48
N GLU A 157 21.06 4.12 47.10
CA GLU A 157 20.59 2.72 47.12
C GLU A 157 21.49 1.84 46.23
N VAL A 158 21.72 0.59 46.64
CA VAL A 158 22.69 -0.30 45.97
C VAL A 158 22.02 -1.25 44.99
N SER A 159 20.79 -1.68 45.26
CA SER A 159 20.10 -2.69 44.45
C SER A 159 19.30 -2.07 43.31
N LEU A 160 19.51 -2.56 42.09
CA LEU A 160 18.78 -2.19 40.87
C LEU A 160 17.82 -3.29 40.39
N LYS A 161 17.67 -4.38 41.15
CA LYS A 161 16.78 -5.52 40.83
C LYS A 161 15.35 -5.10 40.43
N ARG A 162 14.76 -4.14 41.17
CA ARG A 162 13.42 -3.62 40.85
C ARG A 162 13.40 -2.86 39.53
N ALA A 163 14.44 -2.09 39.23
CA ALA A 163 14.55 -1.36 37.96
C ALA A 163 14.60 -2.33 36.77
N TRP A 164 15.40 -3.40 36.87
CA TRP A 164 15.47 -4.44 35.84
C TRP A 164 14.18 -5.26 35.70
N LEU A 165 13.47 -5.51 36.81
CA LEU A 165 12.13 -6.12 36.77
C LEU A 165 11.13 -5.25 36.00
N PHE A 166 11.00 -3.97 36.37
CA PHE A 166 10.09 -3.04 35.69
C PHE A 166 10.47 -2.80 34.24
N PHE A 167 11.76 -2.81 33.91
CA PHE A 167 12.25 -2.77 32.53
C PHE A 167 11.81 -4.01 31.73
N GLY A 168 11.98 -5.22 32.29
CA GLY A 168 11.49 -6.44 31.64
C GLY A 168 9.98 -6.42 31.41
N LEU A 169 9.22 -6.02 32.41
CA LEU A 169 7.76 -5.85 32.29
C LEU A 169 7.40 -4.78 31.25
N GLY A 170 8.14 -3.67 31.20
CA GLY A 170 7.96 -2.62 30.20
C GLY A 170 8.25 -3.12 28.79
N MET A 171 9.29 -3.93 28.60
CA MET A 171 9.57 -4.59 27.32
C MET A 171 8.44 -5.54 26.91
N ALA A 172 7.81 -6.24 27.85
CA ALA A 172 6.62 -7.08 27.61
C ALA A 172 5.33 -6.29 27.37
N ASN A 173 5.32 -4.98 27.64
CA ASN A 173 4.18 -4.10 27.39
C ASN A 173 4.34 -3.27 26.12
N HIS A 174 5.52 -2.69 25.85
CA HIS A 174 5.79 -1.92 24.63
C HIS A 174 7.30 -1.78 24.39
N THR A 175 7.73 -2.00 23.15
CA THR A 175 9.16 -2.02 22.77
C THR A 175 9.90 -0.71 22.98
N ILE A 176 9.21 0.44 22.97
CA ILE A 176 9.82 1.75 23.25
C ILE A 176 10.56 1.81 24.59
N THR A 177 10.22 0.93 25.53
CA THR A 177 10.93 0.75 26.80
C THR A 177 12.43 0.49 26.60
N ILE A 178 12.85 -0.04 25.45
CA ILE A 178 14.25 -0.33 25.13
C ILE A 178 15.17 0.90 25.24
N ILE A 179 14.62 2.11 25.11
CA ILE A 179 15.35 3.36 25.35
C ILE A 179 15.94 3.42 26.77
N LEU A 180 15.35 2.74 27.76
CA LEU A 180 15.90 2.70 29.12
C LEU A 180 17.12 1.79 29.26
N LEU A 181 17.41 0.91 28.28
CA LEU A 181 18.49 -0.07 28.38
C LEU A 181 19.87 0.60 28.56
N PRO A 182 20.28 1.61 27.77
CA PRO A 182 21.57 2.27 27.99
C PRO A 182 21.68 2.96 29.36
N ILE A 183 20.58 3.52 29.87
CA ILE A 183 20.54 4.10 31.23
C ILE A 183 20.78 3.00 32.27
N LEU A 184 20.09 1.87 32.17
CA LEU A 184 20.22 0.77 33.13
C LEU A 184 21.60 0.12 33.10
N LEU A 185 22.17 -0.09 31.91
CA LEU A 185 23.55 -0.55 31.77
C LEU A 185 24.52 0.45 32.42
N TRP A 186 24.38 1.74 32.12
CA TRP A 186 25.22 2.76 32.72
C TRP A 186 25.13 2.79 34.25
N VAL A 187 23.91 2.76 34.82
CA VAL A 187 23.71 2.81 36.28
C VAL A 187 24.19 1.54 36.96
N THR A 188 23.97 0.37 36.34
CA THR A 188 24.46 -0.93 36.86
C THR A 188 25.98 -0.93 36.96
N TRP A 189 26.68 -0.39 35.94
CA TRP A 189 28.14 -0.31 35.95
C TRP A 189 28.72 0.90 36.70
N ALA A 190 27.90 1.86 37.13
CA ALA A 190 28.36 3.08 37.79
C ALA A 190 29.13 2.83 39.10
N LYS A 191 28.83 1.73 39.80
CA LYS A 191 29.54 1.28 41.02
C LYS A 191 30.65 0.25 40.74
N LYS A 192 30.99 -0.01 39.47
CA LYS A 192 32.00 -1.00 39.03
C LYS A 192 31.81 -2.40 39.66
N PRO A 193 30.61 -3.00 39.61
CA PRO A 193 30.40 -4.36 40.11
C PRO A 193 31.21 -5.37 39.27
N SER A 194 31.46 -6.57 39.83
CA SER A 194 31.91 -7.70 39.02
C SER A 194 30.82 -8.11 38.02
N PRO A 195 31.16 -8.79 36.91
CA PRO A 195 30.16 -9.26 35.94
C PRO A 195 29.05 -10.11 36.57
N ILE A 196 29.38 -10.96 37.55
CA ILE A 196 28.41 -11.79 38.27
C ILE A 196 27.44 -10.94 39.09
N GLU A 197 27.94 -9.90 39.77
CA GLU A 197 27.08 -9.00 40.53
C GLU A 197 26.19 -8.17 39.60
N ALA A 198 26.70 -7.70 38.46
CA ALA A 198 25.88 -7.05 37.44
C ALA A 198 24.75 -7.98 36.93
N MET A 199 25.05 -9.26 36.67
CA MET A 199 24.03 -10.26 36.30
C MET A 199 23.00 -10.49 37.41
N ARG A 200 23.43 -10.52 38.69
CA ARG A 200 22.52 -10.62 39.85
C ARG A 200 21.62 -9.40 40.04
N GLN A 201 22.01 -8.24 39.55
CA GLN A 201 21.12 -7.07 39.51
C GLN A 201 20.13 -7.17 38.35
N ALA A 202 20.56 -7.71 37.20
CA ALA A 202 19.78 -7.75 35.97
C ALA A 202 18.83 -8.94 35.80
N TYR A 203 19.07 -10.08 36.47
CA TYR A 203 18.26 -11.30 36.28
C TYR A 203 16.72 -11.12 36.41
N PRO A 204 16.16 -10.16 37.19
CA PRO A 204 14.70 -9.99 37.23
C PRO A 204 14.08 -9.57 35.90
N VAL A 205 14.88 -9.13 34.92
CA VAL A 205 14.39 -8.87 33.55
C VAL A 205 13.76 -10.10 32.90
N ILE A 206 14.21 -11.31 33.31
CA ILE A 206 13.72 -12.59 32.79
C ILE A 206 12.21 -12.75 33.03
N PHE A 207 11.64 -12.20 34.10
CA PHE A 207 10.20 -12.26 34.34
C PHE A 207 9.40 -11.62 33.20
N GLY A 208 9.88 -10.50 32.65
CA GLY A 208 9.26 -9.88 31.48
C GLY A 208 9.45 -10.70 30.21
N ALA A 209 10.64 -11.29 30.02
CA ALA A 209 10.92 -12.16 28.89
C ALA A 209 10.03 -13.42 28.88
N LEU A 210 9.74 -14.00 30.04
CA LEU A 210 8.85 -15.16 30.17
C LEU A 210 7.41 -14.86 29.72
N LEU A 211 6.94 -13.63 29.83
CA LEU A 211 5.60 -13.25 29.35
C LEU A 211 5.47 -13.38 27.84
N TYR A 212 6.56 -13.30 27.08
CA TYR A 212 6.52 -13.51 25.63
C TYR A 212 6.20 -14.95 25.22
N LEU A 213 6.32 -15.93 26.15
CA LEU A 213 5.84 -17.30 25.90
C LEU A 213 4.34 -17.36 25.65
N TYR A 214 3.58 -16.38 26.13
CA TYR A 214 2.15 -16.22 25.82
C TYR A 214 1.87 -16.27 24.31
N ILE A 215 2.71 -15.62 23.50
CA ILE A 215 2.44 -15.41 22.06
C ILE A 215 2.42 -16.74 21.28
N PRO A 216 3.48 -17.57 21.26
CA PRO A 216 3.44 -18.85 20.55
C PRO A 216 2.43 -19.83 21.16
N ILE A 217 2.20 -19.78 22.49
CA ILE A 217 1.18 -20.61 23.15
C ILE A 217 -0.21 -20.22 22.64
N ALA A 218 -0.55 -18.93 22.67
CA ALA A 218 -1.83 -18.44 22.15
C ALA A 218 -1.96 -18.78 20.66
N ALA A 219 -0.94 -18.54 19.83
CA ALA A 219 -0.98 -18.82 18.40
C ALA A 219 -1.26 -20.31 18.10
N SER A 220 -0.68 -21.22 18.90
CA SER A 220 -0.91 -22.66 18.76
C SER A 220 -2.35 -23.10 19.04
N LEU A 221 -3.13 -22.27 19.75
CA LEU A 221 -4.55 -22.49 20.02
C LEU A 221 -5.45 -21.90 18.93
N GLN A 222 -4.88 -21.27 17.89
CA GLN A 222 -5.58 -20.66 16.77
C GLN A 222 -6.72 -19.71 17.19
N PRO A 223 -6.41 -18.63 17.95
CA PRO A 223 -7.41 -17.66 18.38
C PRO A 223 -7.99 -16.92 17.17
N TYR A 224 -9.22 -16.41 17.32
CA TYR A 224 -9.89 -15.62 16.27
C TYR A 224 -9.02 -14.48 15.73
N GLN A 225 -8.31 -13.82 16.64
CA GLN A 225 -7.35 -12.77 16.33
C GLN A 225 -5.94 -13.33 16.51
N ASN A 226 -5.29 -13.72 15.40
CA ASN A 226 -3.98 -14.35 15.39
C ASN A 226 -3.02 -13.60 14.45
N PHE A 227 -2.64 -12.38 14.83
CA PHE A 227 -1.90 -11.47 13.95
C PHE A 227 -0.59 -12.09 13.44
N GLY A 228 -0.51 -12.39 12.14
CA GLY A 228 0.69 -12.95 11.49
C GLY A 228 1.07 -14.39 11.89
N ASP A 229 0.21 -15.08 12.66
CA ASP A 229 0.40 -16.45 13.16
C ASP A 229 1.83 -16.78 13.66
N PRO A 230 2.26 -16.25 14.82
CA PRO A 230 3.59 -16.46 15.39
C PRO A 230 3.74 -17.84 16.07
N SER A 231 3.13 -18.89 15.52
CA SER A 231 3.13 -20.26 16.07
C SER A 231 4.45 -21.00 15.87
N THR A 232 5.28 -20.61 14.90
CA THR A 232 6.60 -21.20 14.64
C THR A 232 7.75 -20.28 15.07
N PRO A 233 8.95 -20.79 15.38
CA PRO A 233 10.08 -19.95 15.78
C PRO A 233 10.44 -18.85 14.77
N GLU A 234 10.36 -19.15 13.47
CA GLU A 234 10.62 -18.18 12.41
C GLU A 234 9.56 -17.07 12.38
N ARG A 235 8.27 -17.44 12.40
CA ARG A 235 7.16 -16.48 12.40
C ARG A 235 7.18 -15.64 13.67
N LEU A 236 7.44 -16.25 14.83
CA LEU A 236 7.63 -15.56 16.10
C LEU A 236 8.80 -14.56 16.04
N PHE A 237 9.94 -14.94 15.47
CA PHE A 237 11.07 -14.02 15.32
C PHE A 237 10.72 -12.83 14.43
N ARG A 238 10.12 -13.06 13.26
CA ARG A 238 9.66 -11.99 12.35
C ARG A 238 8.63 -11.07 13.04
N TYR A 239 7.72 -11.66 13.80
CA TYR A 239 6.70 -10.95 14.56
C TYR A 239 7.32 -10.06 15.65
N LEU A 240 8.19 -10.61 16.51
CA LEU A 240 8.84 -9.86 17.59
C LEU A 240 9.79 -8.76 17.10
N THR A 241 10.48 -9.01 15.98
CA THR A 241 11.38 -8.02 15.35
C THR A 241 10.62 -6.97 14.53
N ARG A 242 9.30 -7.11 14.40
CA ARG A 242 8.43 -6.25 13.58
C ARG A 242 8.94 -6.15 12.14
N ALA A 243 9.43 -7.25 11.57
CA ALA A 243 10.08 -7.28 10.26
C ALA A 243 9.26 -6.57 9.17
N ASN A 244 7.93 -6.73 9.19
CA ASN A 244 7.00 -6.13 8.24
C ASN A 244 6.81 -4.61 8.37
N TYR A 245 7.39 -3.94 9.37
CA TYR A 245 7.24 -2.48 9.56
C TYR A 245 8.46 -1.68 9.07
N TRP A 246 9.61 -2.32 8.88
CA TRP A 246 10.87 -1.62 8.60
C TRP A 246 10.91 -0.89 7.25
N HIS A 247 10.08 -1.28 6.29
CA HIS A 247 9.99 -0.62 4.98
C HIS A 247 9.19 0.69 5.00
N ARG A 248 8.49 1.01 6.10
CA ARG A 248 7.61 2.18 6.18
C ARG A 248 8.31 3.49 6.59
N ARG A 249 9.64 3.46 6.80
CA ARG A 249 10.39 4.60 7.35
C ARG A 249 10.27 5.83 6.44
N TYR A 250 9.98 6.98 7.03
CA TYR A 250 9.95 8.27 6.31
C TYR A 250 11.34 8.89 6.15
N VAL A 251 12.22 8.72 7.14
CA VAL A 251 13.56 9.34 7.16
C VAL A 251 14.52 8.57 6.27
N GLU A 252 15.07 9.26 5.27
CA GLU A 252 15.99 8.70 4.29
C GLU A 252 17.31 9.48 4.21
N ASN A 253 17.28 10.77 4.55
CA ASN A 253 18.43 11.66 4.48
C ASN A 253 18.52 12.60 5.70
N PHE A 254 19.59 13.38 5.78
CA PHE A 254 19.83 14.29 6.91
C PHE A 254 18.84 15.46 7.00
N SER A 255 18.27 15.92 5.88
CA SER A 255 17.25 16.97 5.87
C SER A 255 15.97 16.51 6.57
N ASP A 256 15.58 15.26 6.36
CA ASP A 256 14.44 14.65 7.05
C ASP A 256 14.67 14.62 8.57
N VAL A 257 15.88 14.26 9.00
CA VAL A 257 16.27 14.26 10.43
C VAL A 257 16.05 15.64 11.05
N VAL A 258 16.49 16.71 10.37
CA VAL A 258 16.29 18.09 10.82
C VAL A 258 14.81 18.44 10.87
N THR A 259 14.03 18.07 9.85
CA THR A 259 12.59 18.33 9.75
C THR A 259 11.83 17.70 10.90
N VAL A 260 12.05 16.41 11.13
CA VAL A 260 11.41 15.65 12.22
C VAL A 260 11.84 16.21 13.59
N PHE A 261 13.12 16.52 13.77
CA PHE A 261 13.60 17.11 15.02
C PHE A 261 12.96 18.47 15.32
N LEU A 262 12.89 19.37 14.32
CA LEU A 262 12.25 20.67 14.45
C LEU A 262 10.75 20.55 14.70
N HIS A 263 10.07 19.58 14.09
CA HIS A 263 8.66 19.28 14.36
C HIS A 263 8.45 18.95 15.85
N TYR A 264 9.23 18.01 16.40
CA TYR A 264 9.07 17.64 17.81
C TYR A 264 9.46 18.77 18.79
N LEU A 265 10.40 19.64 18.43
CA LEU A 265 10.65 20.85 19.23
C LEU A 265 9.43 21.79 19.25
N LYS A 266 8.72 21.92 18.13
CA LYS A 266 7.49 22.72 18.04
C LYS A 266 6.34 22.12 18.86
N THR A 267 6.32 20.81 19.09
CA THR A 267 5.28 20.16 19.91
C THR A 267 5.43 20.39 21.43
N ILE A 268 6.60 20.85 21.92
CA ILE A 268 6.84 20.98 23.37
C ILE A 268 5.86 21.96 24.05
N PRO A 269 5.61 23.18 23.52
CA PRO A 269 4.60 24.07 24.07
C PRO A 269 3.17 23.52 23.98
N GLU A 270 2.88 22.67 22.99
CA GLU A 270 1.57 22.01 22.85
C GLU A 270 1.35 21.03 24.01
N GLN A 271 2.41 20.35 24.45
CA GLN A 271 2.33 19.40 25.56
C GLN A 271 2.41 20.06 26.95
N PHE A 272 3.27 21.08 27.11
CA PHE A 272 3.64 21.62 28.43
C PHE A 272 3.19 23.06 28.70
N SER A 273 2.49 23.72 27.76
CA SER A 273 2.26 25.17 27.72
C SER A 273 3.56 25.99 27.60
N TRP A 274 3.46 27.27 27.24
CA TRP A 274 4.62 28.16 27.18
C TRP A 274 5.39 28.24 28.50
N LEU A 275 4.68 28.20 29.65
CA LEU A 275 5.31 28.27 30.97
C LEU A 275 6.08 26.98 31.28
N GLY A 276 5.51 25.81 30.98
CA GLY A 276 6.21 24.54 31.16
C GLY A 276 7.44 24.43 30.26
N THR A 277 7.38 24.94 29.03
CA THR A 277 8.53 25.01 28.12
C THR A 277 9.67 25.84 28.73
N ILE A 278 9.39 26.99 29.33
CA ILE A 278 10.41 27.80 30.03
C ILE A 278 11.04 26.99 31.17
N LEU A 279 10.23 26.29 31.98
CA LEU A 279 10.73 25.46 33.07
C LEU A 279 11.62 24.32 32.54
N ILE A 280 11.26 23.68 31.43
CA ILE A 280 12.08 22.65 30.78
C ILE A 280 13.43 23.23 30.36
N CYS A 281 13.45 24.39 29.70
CA CYS A 281 14.68 25.05 29.25
C CYS A 281 15.59 25.45 30.43
N VAL A 282 15.02 26.01 31.50
CA VAL A 282 15.76 26.34 32.73
C VAL A 282 16.35 25.07 33.37
N GLY A 283 15.58 23.98 33.42
CA GLY A 283 16.00 22.71 33.97
C GLY A 283 17.12 22.06 33.17
N LEU A 284 17.02 22.13 31.84
CA LEU A 284 18.05 21.69 30.89
C LEU A 284 19.35 22.44 31.11
N PHE A 285 19.30 23.78 31.08
CA PHE A 285 20.45 24.65 31.25
C PHE A 285 21.13 24.44 32.61
N TYR A 286 20.34 24.44 33.69
CA TYR A 286 20.84 24.13 35.04
C TYR A 286 21.50 22.74 35.11
N GLY A 287 20.85 21.76 34.50
CA GLY A 287 21.31 20.38 34.45
C GLY A 287 22.70 20.25 33.82
N PHE A 288 22.91 20.89 32.67
CA PHE A 288 24.20 20.92 32.00
C PHE A 288 25.27 21.67 32.81
N LEU A 289 24.95 22.85 33.34
CA LEU A 289 25.89 23.64 34.16
C LEU A 289 26.35 22.90 35.42
N LYS A 290 25.45 22.16 36.07
CA LYS A 290 25.75 21.41 37.30
C LYS A 290 26.14 19.96 37.06
N LYS A 291 26.32 19.54 35.79
CA LYS A 291 26.60 18.14 35.42
C LYS A 291 25.65 17.14 36.08
N ASN A 292 24.37 17.51 36.15
CA ASN A 292 23.35 16.74 36.85
C ASN A 292 22.96 15.50 36.03
N ARG A 293 23.23 14.31 36.58
CA ARG A 293 22.95 13.02 35.93
C ARG A 293 21.48 12.84 35.55
N LEU A 294 20.54 13.35 36.35
CA LEU A 294 19.11 13.24 36.05
C LEU A 294 18.68 14.15 34.91
N ALA A 295 19.36 15.28 34.70
CA ALA A 295 19.14 16.12 33.54
C ALA A 295 19.60 15.40 32.26
N TYR A 296 20.77 14.77 32.28
CA TYR A 296 21.25 13.97 31.15
C TYR A 296 20.32 12.81 30.81
N ILE A 297 19.77 12.13 31.81
CA ILE A 297 18.76 11.09 31.61
C ILE A 297 17.50 11.68 30.95
N GLY A 298 16.96 12.79 31.49
CA GLY A 298 15.76 13.43 30.93
C GLY A 298 15.94 13.88 29.48
N THR A 299 17.07 14.52 29.17
CA THR A 299 17.43 14.91 27.80
C THR A 299 17.61 13.70 26.88
N TYR A 300 18.33 12.67 27.34
CA TYR A 300 18.54 11.44 26.57
C TYR A 300 17.21 10.76 26.24
N LEU A 301 16.28 10.64 27.19
CA LEU A 301 14.97 10.03 26.94
C LEU A 301 14.25 10.71 25.78
N PHE A 302 14.22 12.04 25.76
CA PHE A 302 13.58 12.79 24.67
C PHE A 302 14.27 12.56 23.33
N LEU A 303 15.60 12.71 23.27
CA LEU A 303 16.37 12.55 22.03
C LEU A 303 16.34 11.12 21.51
N ALA A 304 16.49 10.12 22.39
CA ALA A 304 16.44 8.71 22.01
C ALA A 304 15.05 8.29 21.55
N ASN A 305 13.98 8.86 22.11
CA ASN A 305 12.62 8.57 21.64
C ASN A 305 12.37 9.11 20.24
N ILE A 306 12.83 10.33 19.95
CA ILE A 306 12.79 10.90 18.59
C ILE A 306 13.60 10.03 17.63
N PHE A 307 14.83 9.65 18.02
CA PHE A 307 15.70 8.80 17.21
C PHE A 307 15.05 7.45 16.89
N MET A 308 14.42 6.79 17.88
CA MET A 308 13.71 5.53 17.65
C MET A 308 12.56 5.68 16.66
N MET A 309 11.83 6.80 16.69
CA MET A 309 10.79 7.09 15.69
C MET A 309 11.40 7.25 14.30
N MET A 310 12.49 8.00 14.16
CA MET A 310 13.16 8.19 12.87
C MET A 310 13.63 6.87 12.22
N LEU A 311 13.91 5.82 12.99
CA LEU A 311 14.39 4.54 12.44
C LEU A 311 13.33 3.74 11.67
N HIS A 312 12.05 3.84 12.04
CA HIS A 312 11.04 2.92 11.52
C HIS A 312 9.64 3.53 11.31
N ALA A 313 9.40 4.76 11.74
CA ALA A 313 8.07 5.37 11.71
C ALA A 313 7.73 5.91 10.31
N SER A 314 6.46 5.76 9.92
CA SER A 314 5.91 6.36 8.71
C SER A 314 5.70 7.87 8.86
N HIS A 315 5.35 8.55 7.77
CA HIS A 315 4.99 9.98 7.81
C HIS A 315 3.93 10.25 8.89
N ASP A 316 2.85 9.46 8.90
CA ASP A 316 1.73 9.69 9.81
C ASP A 316 2.10 9.41 11.28
N ASP A 317 2.91 8.36 11.51
CA ASP A 317 3.46 8.05 12.84
C ASP A 317 4.27 9.22 13.40
N ILE A 318 5.06 9.90 12.56
CA ILE A 318 6.00 10.94 12.98
C ILE A 318 5.30 12.28 13.24
N PHE A 319 4.40 12.69 12.35
CA PHE A 319 3.86 14.05 12.36
C PHE A 319 2.48 14.19 13.00
N HIS A 320 1.75 13.09 13.18
CA HIS A 320 0.38 13.13 13.71
C HIS A 320 0.20 12.38 15.03
N TRP A 321 1.13 11.50 15.43
CA TRP A 321 0.94 10.60 16.58
C TRP A 321 1.91 10.89 17.75
N PRO A 322 1.72 11.99 18.52
CA PRO A 322 2.61 12.37 19.63
C PRO A 322 2.61 11.37 20.80
N ARG A 323 1.66 10.42 20.82
CA ARG A 323 1.56 9.34 21.82
C ARG A 323 2.83 8.50 21.95
N TYR A 324 3.61 8.35 20.87
CA TYR A 324 4.87 7.62 20.93
C TYR A 324 5.97 8.33 21.73
N LEU A 325 5.81 9.63 22.01
CA LEU A 325 6.78 10.44 22.75
C LEU A 325 6.49 10.53 24.25
N ILE A 326 5.49 9.82 24.80
CA ILE A 326 5.19 9.88 26.24
C ILE A 326 6.45 9.58 27.10
N THR A 327 7.29 8.62 26.70
CA THR A 327 8.57 8.33 27.39
C THR A 327 9.53 9.52 27.33
N GLY A 328 9.66 10.16 26.17
CA GLY A 328 10.44 11.40 26.00
C GLY A 328 9.88 12.57 26.80
N TYR A 329 8.55 12.74 26.84
CA TYR A 329 7.87 13.77 27.60
C TYR A 329 7.98 13.58 29.11
N ILE A 330 8.04 12.33 29.61
CA ILE A 330 8.45 12.07 31.00
C ILE A 330 9.85 12.64 31.27
N GLY A 331 10.79 12.46 30.32
CA GLY A 331 12.13 13.05 30.39
C GLY A 331 12.12 14.58 30.43
N LEU A 332 11.32 15.25 29.60
CA LEU A 332 11.14 16.70 29.65
C LEU A 332 10.50 17.17 30.96
N ALA A 333 9.48 16.45 31.45
CA ALA A 333 8.84 16.76 32.72
C ALA A 333 9.83 16.66 33.89
N MET A 334 10.80 15.74 33.85
CA MET A 334 11.91 15.69 34.83
C MET A 334 12.80 16.95 34.80
N LEU A 335 13.01 17.56 33.62
CA LEU A 335 13.74 18.83 33.52
C LEU A 335 12.95 19.97 34.18
N ALA A 336 11.64 20.05 33.97
CA ALA A 336 10.79 21.02 34.68
C ALA A 336 10.84 20.86 36.21
N VAL A 337 10.88 19.61 36.70
CA VAL A 337 11.07 19.29 38.13
C VAL A 337 12.41 19.85 38.64
N LEU A 338 13.49 19.71 37.87
CA LEU A 338 14.81 20.24 38.23
C LEU A 338 14.84 21.77 38.26
N ALA A 339 14.12 22.45 37.36
CA ALA A 339 14.01 23.91 37.39
C ALA A 339 13.32 24.41 38.67
N LEU A 340 12.17 23.81 39.03
CA LEU A 340 11.43 24.23 40.22
C LEU A 340 12.15 23.88 41.54
N LYS A 341 13.08 22.92 41.51
CA LYS A 341 13.98 22.65 42.65
C LYS A 341 14.83 23.87 43.02
N LEU A 342 15.18 24.72 42.05
CA LEU A 342 16.04 25.91 42.25
C LEU A 342 15.33 27.01 43.01
N LEU A 343 14.01 27.12 42.85
CA LEU A 343 13.20 28.20 43.41
C LEU A 343 12.94 27.94 44.89
N THR A 344 13.88 28.32 45.76
CA THR A 344 13.80 28.07 47.21
C THR A 344 13.06 29.16 47.97
N LYS A 345 13.01 30.39 47.43
CA LYS A 345 12.33 31.54 48.03
C LYS A 345 11.61 32.38 46.95
N PRO A 346 10.38 32.86 47.22
CA PRO A 346 9.56 32.46 48.37
C PRO A 346 9.05 31.01 48.21
N PRO A 347 8.81 30.27 49.32
CA PRO A 347 8.54 28.83 49.27
C PRO A 347 7.25 28.45 48.54
N PHE A 348 6.31 29.39 48.37
CA PHE A 348 5.07 29.19 47.63
C PHE A 348 5.22 29.33 46.11
N LEU A 349 6.31 29.95 45.62
CA LEU A 349 6.48 30.26 44.20
C LEU A 349 6.57 28.99 43.34
N ALA A 350 7.34 27.99 43.76
CA ALA A 350 7.49 26.75 43.00
C ALA A 350 6.17 25.96 42.91
N PRO A 351 5.42 25.72 44.01
CA PRO A 351 4.06 25.16 43.92
C PRO A 351 3.12 25.98 43.03
N LEU A 352 3.13 27.31 43.15
CA LEU A 352 2.28 28.21 42.36
C LEU A 352 2.58 28.08 40.86
N LEU A 353 3.85 28.10 40.45
CA LEU A 353 4.22 27.93 39.03
C LEU A 353 3.79 26.56 38.50
N GLY A 354 3.96 25.49 39.28
CA GLY A 354 3.46 24.16 38.91
C GLY A 354 1.94 24.13 38.74
N LEU A 355 1.19 24.85 39.60
CA LEU A 355 -0.26 24.97 39.49
C LEU A 355 -0.67 25.79 38.26
N CYS A 356 0.02 26.90 37.98
CA CYS A 356 -0.20 27.69 36.78
C CYS A 356 0.03 26.85 35.51
N THR A 357 1.10 26.05 35.47
CA THR A 357 1.34 25.12 34.36
C THR A 357 0.19 24.11 34.22
N ALA A 358 -0.32 23.55 35.32
CA ALA A 358 -1.45 22.63 35.28
C ALA A 358 -2.75 23.30 34.76
N VAL A 359 -3.08 24.50 35.22
CA VAL A 359 -4.26 25.26 34.76
C VAL A 359 -4.16 25.59 33.28
N LEU A 360 -2.99 26.04 32.81
CA LEU A 360 -2.75 26.33 31.40
C LEU A 360 -2.87 25.06 30.54
N ALA A 361 -2.28 23.94 30.97
CA ALA A 361 -2.39 22.66 30.28
C ALA A 361 -3.85 22.17 30.22
N PHE A 362 -4.62 22.31 31.31
CA PHE A 362 -6.05 21.97 31.32
C PHE A 362 -6.83 22.78 30.28
N ALA A 363 -6.68 24.10 30.30
CA ALA A 363 -7.39 25.01 29.40
C ALA A 363 -7.04 24.76 27.92
N GLN A 364 -5.78 24.43 27.64
CA GLN A 364 -5.28 24.14 26.30
C GLN A 364 -5.76 22.79 25.77
N ASN A 365 -5.75 21.75 26.61
CA ASN A 365 -5.87 20.36 26.15
C ASN A 365 -7.27 19.75 26.32
N LEU A 366 -8.14 20.34 27.15
CA LEU A 366 -9.47 19.78 27.45
C LEU A 366 -10.29 19.45 26.19
N LYS A 367 -10.39 20.41 25.26
CA LYS A 367 -11.18 20.24 24.03
C LYS A 367 -10.69 19.10 23.14
N TRP A 368 -9.39 18.83 23.16
CA TRP A 368 -8.76 17.76 22.37
C TRP A 368 -8.82 16.40 23.08
N CYS A 369 -8.79 16.41 24.41
CA CYS A 369 -8.71 15.19 25.22
C CYS A 369 -10.09 14.61 25.59
N ASP A 370 -11.14 15.44 25.62
CA ASP A 370 -12.51 15.02 25.90
C ASP A 370 -13.08 14.10 24.81
N ARG A 371 -13.44 12.87 25.19
CA ARG A 371 -14.07 11.86 24.32
C ARG A 371 -15.44 11.40 24.84
N SER A 372 -16.01 12.06 25.85
CA SER A 372 -17.17 11.57 26.61
C SER A 372 -18.44 11.27 25.79
N ASP A 373 -18.55 11.87 24.61
CA ASP A 373 -19.66 11.79 23.66
C ASP A 373 -19.19 11.39 22.25
N ILE A 374 -17.99 10.81 22.10
CA ILE A 374 -17.48 10.32 20.80
C ILE A 374 -17.76 8.81 20.65
N ASN A 375 -18.70 8.45 19.77
CA ASN A 375 -19.02 7.07 19.40
C ASN A 375 -18.74 6.73 17.93
N PHE A 376 -18.00 7.56 17.19
CA PHE A 376 -17.92 7.47 15.72
C PHE A 376 -17.51 6.10 15.20
N ALA A 377 -16.43 5.54 15.75
CA ALA A 377 -15.94 4.23 15.34
C ALA A 377 -16.98 3.13 15.59
N ARG A 378 -17.74 3.22 16.68
CA ARG A 378 -18.81 2.28 16.96
C ARG A 378 -19.97 2.46 15.97
N ASP A 379 -20.50 3.66 15.84
CA ASP A 379 -21.69 3.95 15.03
C ASP A 379 -21.45 3.61 13.55
N PHE A 380 -20.28 3.97 13.02
CA PHE A 380 -19.89 3.67 11.64
C PHE A 380 -19.86 2.17 11.36
N ASN A 381 -19.23 1.40 12.25
CA ASN A 381 -19.07 -0.03 12.05
C ASN A 381 -20.36 -0.83 12.36
N LEU A 382 -21.21 -0.34 13.26
CA LEU A 382 -22.57 -0.85 13.41
C LEU A 382 -23.38 -0.66 12.13
N LYS A 383 -23.28 0.52 11.51
CA LYS A 383 -24.00 0.82 10.26
C LYS A 383 -23.59 -0.10 9.12
N ILE A 384 -22.29 -0.43 9.03
CA ILE A 384 -21.78 -1.45 8.11
C ILE A 384 -22.43 -2.81 8.40
N LEU A 385 -22.36 -3.30 9.64
CA LEU A 385 -22.89 -4.61 10.00
C LEU A 385 -24.41 -4.73 9.82
N GLU A 386 -25.18 -3.66 10.06
CA GLU A 386 -26.64 -3.65 9.89
C GLU A 386 -27.08 -3.95 8.45
N ARG A 387 -26.28 -3.58 7.46
CA ARG A 387 -26.66 -3.59 6.04
C ARG A 387 -26.10 -4.75 5.24
N VAL A 388 -25.09 -5.43 5.75
CA VAL A 388 -24.53 -6.63 5.12
C VAL A 388 -25.58 -7.75 5.13
N GLU A 389 -25.77 -8.42 3.99
CA GLU A 389 -26.75 -9.52 3.84
C GLU A 389 -26.47 -10.69 4.81
N LYS A 390 -27.52 -11.45 5.14
CA LYS A 390 -27.40 -12.62 6.02
C LYS A 390 -26.54 -13.70 5.36
N GLY A 391 -25.59 -14.28 6.11
CA GLY A 391 -24.69 -15.31 5.58
C GLY A 391 -23.55 -14.77 4.70
N ALA A 392 -23.42 -13.45 4.58
CA ALA A 392 -22.40 -12.85 3.73
C ALA A 392 -20.98 -13.00 4.29
N LYS A 393 -19.99 -12.90 3.39
CA LYS A 393 -18.57 -12.72 3.75
C LYS A 393 -18.22 -11.23 3.66
N LEU A 394 -17.77 -10.66 4.77
CA LEU A 394 -17.32 -9.26 4.84
C LEU A 394 -15.80 -9.21 4.99
N PHE A 395 -15.11 -8.74 3.96
CA PHE A 395 -13.67 -8.49 3.97
C PHE A 395 -13.41 -7.10 4.55
N ALA A 396 -12.85 -7.10 5.76
CA ALA A 396 -12.52 -5.88 6.48
C ALA A 396 -11.01 -5.61 6.40
N GLU A 397 -10.64 -4.35 6.15
CA GLU A 397 -9.26 -3.85 6.22
C GLU A 397 -9.23 -2.46 6.87
N GLY A 398 -8.04 -1.96 7.17
CA GLY A 398 -7.81 -0.61 7.73
C GLY A 398 -8.16 -0.47 9.22
N ASP A 399 -7.26 0.10 10.00
CA ASP A 399 -7.33 0.14 11.46
C ASP A 399 -8.63 0.76 12.02
N ASN A 400 -9.18 1.78 11.35
CA ASN A 400 -10.38 2.50 11.82
C ASN A 400 -11.69 1.76 11.53
N CYS A 401 -11.66 0.73 10.68
CA CYS A 401 -12.82 -0.06 10.27
C CYS A 401 -12.70 -1.49 10.81
N LEU A 402 -11.60 -2.17 10.48
CA LEU A 402 -11.32 -3.55 10.88
C LEU A 402 -11.35 -3.78 12.40
N PHE A 403 -10.65 -2.95 13.18
CA PHE A 403 -10.50 -3.21 14.60
C PHE A 403 -11.78 -3.02 15.41
N PRO A 404 -12.60 -1.97 15.17
CA PRO A 404 -13.93 -1.91 15.75
C PRO A 404 -14.86 -3.03 15.26
N LEU A 405 -14.81 -3.44 13.99
CA LEU A 405 -15.61 -4.56 13.47
C LEU A 405 -15.30 -5.88 14.18
N ILE A 406 -14.02 -6.21 14.37
CA ILE A 406 -13.57 -7.38 15.12
C ILE A 406 -14.20 -7.39 16.52
N TYR A 407 -14.15 -6.25 17.22
CA TYR A 407 -14.72 -6.11 18.54
C TYR A 407 -16.25 -6.30 18.55
N LEU A 408 -16.98 -5.56 17.70
CA LEU A 408 -18.44 -5.64 17.65
C LEU A 408 -18.93 -7.05 17.31
N HIS A 409 -18.27 -7.70 16.36
CA HIS A 409 -18.68 -9.01 15.87
C HIS A 409 -18.29 -10.15 16.82
N HIS A 410 -17.02 -10.22 17.26
CA HIS A 410 -16.53 -11.36 18.05
C HIS A 410 -16.64 -11.18 19.56
N VAL A 411 -16.69 -9.95 20.09
CA VAL A 411 -16.82 -9.69 21.54
C VAL A 411 -18.26 -9.38 21.93
N GLU A 412 -18.93 -8.49 21.20
CA GLU A 412 -20.32 -8.15 21.50
C GLU A 412 -21.34 -9.10 20.83
N GLY A 413 -20.89 -9.96 19.91
CA GLY A 413 -21.74 -10.94 19.25
C GLY A 413 -22.73 -10.31 18.26
N ILE A 414 -22.38 -9.18 17.66
CA ILE A 414 -23.24 -8.49 16.69
C ILE A 414 -23.12 -9.17 15.32
N ARG A 415 -24.28 -9.53 14.73
CA ARG A 415 -24.39 -10.20 13.43
C ARG A 415 -23.51 -11.46 13.32
N PRO A 416 -23.66 -12.46 14.21
CA PRO A 416 -22.86 -13.69 14.17
C PRO A 416 -23.14 -14.56 12.93
N ASP A 417 -24.15 -14.19 12.14
CA ASP A 417 -24.50 -14.79 10.85
C ASP A 417 -23.60 -14.33 9.69
N ILE A 418 -22.77 -13.30 9.87
CA ILE A 418 -21.79 -12.83 8.88
C ILE A 418 -20.46 -13.54 9.13
N THR A 419 -19.75 -13.92 8.07
CA THR A 419 -18.35 -14.34 8.16
C THR A 419 -17.44 -13.13 7.98
N LEU A 420 -16.83 -12.66 9.06
CA LEU A 420 -15.86 -11.55 9.03
C LEU A 420 -14.46 -12.06 8.64
N VAL A 421 -13.92 -11.56 7.53
CA VAL A 421 -12.58 -11.90 7.04
C VAL A 421 -11.59 -10.79 7.37
N LEU A 422 -10.59 -11.11 8.21
CA LEU A 422 -9.67 -10.15 8.82
C LEU A 422 -8.40 -9.96 7.97
N GLN A 423 -8.45 -9.12 6.94
CA GLN A 423 -7.28 -8.90 6.08
C GLN A 423 -6.11 -8.30 6.86
N GLY A 424 -4.91 -8.84 6.64
CA GLY A 424 -3.69 -8.36 7.28
C GLY A 424 -3.52 -8.74 8.76
N VAL A 425 -4.55 -9.34 9.38
CA VAL A 425 -4.48 -9.88 10.75
C VAL A 425 -4.20 -11.37 10.67
N ASN A 426 -5.14 -12.17 10.15
CA ASN A 426 -4.95 -13.62 10.05
C ASN A 426 -4.20 -13.98 8.77
N VAL A 427 -3.40 -15.04 8.82
CA VAL A 427 -2.89 -15.68 7.59
C VAL A 427 -4.11 -16.29 6.89
N LEU A 428 -4.52 -15.70 5.78
CA LEU A 428 -5.63 -16.21 4.98
C LEU A 428 -5.12 -17.37 4.14
N ASP A 429 -5.66 -18.56 4.38
CA ASP A 429 -5.54 -19.67 3.43
C ASP A 429 -6.27 -19.32 2.13
N SER A 430 -5.95 -20.03 1.04
CA SER A 430 -6.66 -19.87 -0.23
C SER A 430 -8.15 -20.13 -0.05
N MET A 431 -8.96 -19.07 0.00
CA MET A 431 -10.41 -19.17 0.09
C MET A 431 -10.98 -19.39 -1.31
N VAL A 432 -11.71 -20.49 -1.49
CA VAL A 432 -12.58 -20.66 -2.67
C VAL A 432 -13.82 -19.80 -2.45
N ILE A 433 -14.04 -18.87 -3.36
CA ILE A 433 -15.15 -17.92 -3.35
C ILE A 433 -16.08 -18.28 -4.51
N ASN A 434 -17.37 -18.50 -4.23
CA ASN A 434 -18.40 -18.62 -5.27
C ASN A 434 -19.34 -17.39 -5.20
N PRO A 435 -19.09 -16.36 -6.03
CA PRO A 435 -19.91 -15.14 -6.07
C PRO A 435 -21.40 -15.41 -6.32
N SER A 436 -21.73 -16.56 -6.92
CA SER A 436 -23.08 -16.92 -7.35
C SER A 436 -23.94 -17.49 -6.22
N GLU A 437 -23.30 -17.96 -5.14
CA GLU A 437 -23.96 -18.67 -4.05
C GLU A 437 -23.87 -17.90 -2.71
N GLU A 438 -22.89 -17.00 -2.58
CA GLU A 438 -22.64 -16.26 -1.34
C GLU A 438 -22.46 -14.75 -1.63
N PRO A 439 -23.17 -13.87 -0.92
CA PRO A 439 -22.95 -12.43 -1.03
C PRO A 439 -21.62 -12.04 -0.38
N ILE A 440 -20.82 -11.23 -1.08
CA ILE A 440 -19.49 -10.83 -0.64
C ILE A 440 -19.34 -9.33 -0.68
N TYR A 441 -18.85 -8.81 0.44
CA TYR A 441 -18.67 -7.39 0.67
C TYR A 441 -17.24 -7.07 1.09
N PHE A 442 -16.83 -5.85 0.78
CA PHE A 442 -15.54 -5.29 1.15
C PHE A 442 -15.76 -3.93 1.81
N THR A 443 -15.04 -3.66 2.88
CA THR A 443 -15.03 -2.33 3.51
C THR A 443 -14.31 -1.27 2.67
N HIS A 444 -13.47 -1.70 1.73
CA HIS A 444 -12.64 -0.85 0.89
C HIS A 444 -12.61 -1.39 -0.55
N HIS A 445 -12.28 -0.51 -1.51
CA HIS A 445 -12.22 -0.91 -2.91
C HIS A 445 -10.92 -1.66 -3.23
N HIS A 446 -11.02 -2.93 -3.60
CA HIS A 446 -9.88 -3.72 -4.09
C HIS A 446 -9.90 -3.87 -5.61
N ASN A 447 -8.71 -3.84 -6.22
CA ASN A 447 -8.58 -4.32 -7.59
C ASN A 447 -8.43 -5.85 -7.56
N LEU A 448 -9.53 -6.55 -7.79
CA LEU A 448 -9.55 -8.02 -7.80
C LEU A 448 -8.86 -8.61 -9.03
N GLY A 449 -8.54 -7.81 -10.05
CA GLY A 449 -7.82 -8.25 -11.25
C GLY A 449 -8.57 -9.29 -12.08
N SER A 450 -9.89 -9.41 -11.90
CA SER A 450 -10.74 -10.37 -12.62
C SER A 450 -11.52 -9.67 -13.74
N PRO A 451 -11.51 -10.19 -14.97
CA PRO A 451 -12.32 -9.64 -16.06
C PRO A 451 -13.83 -9.90 -15.88
N GLU A 452 -14.19 -10.86 -15.02
CA GLU A 452 -15.57 -11.33 -14.83
C GLU A 452 -16.28 -10.69 -13.63
N ILE A 453 -15.54 -10.03 -12.73
CA ILE A 453 -16.06 -9.55 -11.43
C ILE A 453 -15.71 -8.07 -11.26
N ASP A 454 -16.63 -7.31 -10.70
CA ASP A 454 -16.43 -5.90 -10.32
C ASP A 454 -16.79 -5.68 -8.84
N LEU A 455 -16.21 -4.63 -8.25
CA LEU A 455 -16.58 -4.14 -6.93
C LEU A 455 -17.37 -2.84 -7.07
N VAL A 456 -18.66 -2.92 -6.75
CA VAL A 456 -19.57 -1.80 -6.93
C VAL A 456 -19.92 -1.20 -5.57
N PRO A 457 -19.97 0.14 -5.46
CA PRO A 457 -20.36 0.79 -4.22
C PRO A 457 -21.77 0.37 -3.79
N ASP A 458 -21.92 0.04 -2.50
CA ASP A 458 -23.18 -0.28 -1.84
C ASP A 458 -23.20 0.43 -0.47
N GLY A 459 -23.38 1.74 -0.50
CA GLY A 459 -23.35 2.61 0.68
C GLY A 459 -21.95 2.78 1.27
N LEU A 460 -21.72 2.29 2.50
CA LEU A 460 -20.42 2.36 3.19
C LEU A 460 -19.49 1.19 2.89
N ILE A 461 -19.91 0.27 2.03
CA ILE A 461 -19.17 -0.92 1.63
C ILE A 461 -19.19 -1.07 0.11
N TYR A 462 -18.42 -2.01 -0.40
CA TYR A 462 -18.41 -2.43 -1.79
C TYR A 462 -18.96 -3.85 -1.89
N ARG A 463 -19.89 -4.08 -2.80
CA ARG A 463 -20.42 -5.41 -3.11
C ARG A 463 -19.66 -5.98 -4.30
N MET A 464 -19.33 -7.27 -4.22
CA MET A 464 -18.79 -8.01 -5.34
C MET A 464 -19.92 -8.49 -6.25
N VAL A 465 -19.82 -8.18 -7.55
CA VAL A 465 -20.84 -8.52 -8.57
C VAL A 465 -20.17 -9.05 -9.83
N LYS A 466 -20.87 -9.85 -10.65
CA LYS A 466 -20.33 -10.19 -11.98
C LYS A 466 -20.47 -9.01 -12.92
N LYS A 467 -19.52 -8.87 -13.83
CA LYS A 467 -19.54 -7.79 -14.82
C LYS A 467 -20.74 -7.98 -15.75
N GLY A 468 -21.62 -6.98 -15.80
CA GLY A 468 -22.87 -7.03 -16.57
C GLY A 468 -24.09 -7.48 -15.76
N ASP A 469 -23.92 -7.97 -14.54
CA ASP A 469 -25.04 -8.12 -13.62
C ASP A 469 -25.67 -6.75 -13.34
N PRO A 470 -27.00 -6.68 -13.11
CA PRO A 470 -27.62 -5.45 -12.69
C PRO A 470 -26.94 -4.96 -11.40
N LEU A 471 -26.52 -3.69 -11.42
CA LEU A 471 -25.95 -3.06 -10.24
C LEU A 471 -26.94 -3.18 -9.08
N PRO A 472 -26.47 -3.46 -7.85
CA PRO A 472 -27.32 -3.39 -6.68
C PRO A 472 -27.98 -2.02 -6.66
N LYS A 473 -29.28 -1.97 -6.35
CA LYS A 473 -29.97 -0.70 -6.20
C LYS A 473 -29.29 0.05 -5.06
N VAL A 474 -28.51 1.05 -5.41
CA VAL A 474 -27.90 1.94 -4.43
C VAL A 474 -29.05 2.65 -3.71
N GLY A 475 -29.32 2.27 -2.46
CA GLY A 475 -30.32 2.92 -1.63
C GLY A 475 -30.02 4.41 -1.47
N GLN A 476 -31.02 5.20 -1.07
CA GLN A 476 -30.78 6.62 -0.78
C GLN A 476 -29.72 6.75 0.33
N TRP A 477 -28.72 7.62 0.19
CA TRP A 477 -27.65 7.79 1.18
C TRP A 477 -28.17 8.02 2.62
N ASP A 478 -29.35 8.62 2.75
CA ASP A 478 -30.01 8.88 4.04
C ASP A 478 -30.17 7.59 4.88
N GLU A 479 -30.26 6.43 4.24
CA GLU A 479 -30.30 5.13 4.89
C GLU A 479 -28.99 4.71 5.57
N TRP A 480 -27.87 5.26 5.09
CA TRP A 480 -26.50 5.08 5.57
C TRP A 480 -26.01 6.26 6.41
N ALA A 481 -26.84 7.29 6.57
CA ALA A 481 -26.49 8.46 7.34
C ALA A 481 -26.19 8.10 8.81
N ILE A 482 -25.16 8.74 9.36
CA ILE A 482 -24.76 8.61 10.76
C ILE A 482 -24.93 9.99 11.41
N PRO A 483 -26.07 10.26 12.09
CA PRO A 483 -26.37 11.59 12.63
C PRO A 483 -25.29 12.12 13.58
N SER A 484 -24.64 11.24 14.35
CA SER A 484 -23.57 11.62 15.28
C SER A 484 -22.38 12.27 14.59
N PHE A 485 -22.13 11.99 13.30
CA PHE A 485 -21.06 12.62 12.55
C PHE A 485 -21.39 14.09 12.27
N ASP A 486 -22.62 14.41 11.89
CA ASP A 486 -23.02 15.78 11.55
C ASP A 486 -23.16 16.68 12.80
N GLU A 487 -23.67 16.15 13.90
CA GLU A 487 -23.83 16.91 15.15
C GLU A 487 -22.50 17.22 15.85
N VAL A 488 -21.61 16.22 15.97
CA VAL A 488 -20.39 16.38 16.76
C VAL A 488 -19.31 17.13 15.98
N THR A 489 -19.19 16.94 14.66
CA THR A 489 -18.22 17.67 13.83
C THR A 489 -18.44 19.18 13.84
N ALA A 490 -19.69 19.63 14.06
CA ALA A 490 -20.03 21.05 14.18
C ALA A 490 -19.73 21.67 15.56
N SER A 491 -19.54 20.84 16.60
CA SER A 491 -19.53 21.30 18.00
C SER A 491 -18.14 21.50 18.60
N ARG A 492 -17.10 20.79 18.10
CA ARG A 492 -15.72 20.84 18.63
C ARG A 492 -14.70 20.25 17.65
N PRO A 493 -13.38 20.55 17.81
CA PRO A 493 -12.36 19.94 16.97
C PRO A 493 -12.21 18.44 17.24
N LEU A 494 -11.97 17.69 16.17
CA LEU A 494 -11.72 16.25 16.22
C LEU A 494 -10.23 15.93 16.11
N ARG A 495 -9.80 14.79 16.68
CA ARG A 495 -8.42 14.31 16.52
C ARG A 495 -8.23 13.66 15.15
N TYR A 496 -6.99 13.57 14.71
CA TYR A 496 -6.59 13.04 13.41
C TYR A 496 -7.33 11.76 12.98
N LEU A 497 -7.32 10.69 13.79
CA LEU A 497 -7.99 9.42 13.42
C LEU A 497 -9.51 9.53 13.36
N ASP A 498 -10.10 10.39 14.21
CA ASP A 498 -11.54 10.61 14.20
C ASP A 498 -11.95 11.47 12.98
N ARG A 499 -11.12 12.43 12.57
CA ARG A 499 -11.28 13.19 11.30
C ARG A 499 -11.14 12.29 10.08
N ASN A 500 -10.15 11.41 10.08
CA ASN A 500 -9.92 10.44 9.01
C ASN A 500 -11.15 9.54 8.78
N LEU A 501 -11.76 9.00 9.85
CA LEU A 501 -12.97 8.18 9.73
C LEU A 501 -14.17 8.98 9.17
N VAL A 502 -14.32 10.25 9.57
CA VAL A 502 -15.35 11.14 9.01
C VAL A 502 -15.06 11.46 7.53
N GLY A 503 -13.79 11.64 7.18
CA GLY A 503 -13.32 11.80 5.80
C GLY A 503 -13.66 10.59 4.94
N ASP A 504 -13.41 9.38 5.43
CA ASP A 504 -13.73 8.12 4.74
C ASP A 504 -15.25 7.96 4.53
N TYR A 505 -16.07 8.32 5.54
CA TYR A 505 -17.53 8.35 5.42
C TYR A 505 -18.01 9.31 4.32
N LEU A 506 -17.46 10.53 4.28
CA LEU A 506 -17.80 11.53 3.27
C LEU A 506 -17.27 11.16 1.88
N PHE A 507 -16.13 10.48 1.80
CA PHE A 507 -15.64 9.91 0.56
C PHE A 507 -16.59 8.84 0.01
N MET A 508 -17.05 7.91 0.84
CA MET A 508 -18.04 6.91 0.42
C MET A 508 -19.35 7.57 -0.06
N LYS A 509 -19.76 8.67 0.58
CA LYS A 509 -20.89 9.49 0.10
C LYS A 509 -20.64 10.00 -1.31
N ALA A 510 -19.44 10.52 -1.55
CA ALA A 510 -19.07 11.01 -2.87
C ALA A 510 -19.06 9.90 -3.92
N VAL A 511 -18.51 8.73 -3.58
CA VAL A 511 -18.48 7.55 -4.47
C VAL A 511 -19.90 7.10 -4.87
N VAL A 512 -20.85 7.12 -3.93
CA VAL A 512 -22.27 6.79 -4.20
C VAL A 512 -22.92 7.76 -5.18
N PHE A 513 -22.62 9.07 -5.07
CA PHE A 513 -23.25 10.11 -5.89
C PHE A 513 -22.48 10.47 -7.17
N GLU A 514 -21.23 10.04 -7.35
CA GLU A 514 -20.35 10.54 -8.42
C GLU A 514 -20.93 10.32 -9.83
N LYS A 515 -21.71 9.25 -10.04
CA LYS A 515 -22.28 8.90 -11.34
C LYS A 515 -23.67 9.47 -11.60
N THR A 516 -24.40 9.87 -10.55
CA THR A 516 -25.83 10.25 -10.64
C THR A 516 -26.05 11.73 -10.36
N GLU A 517 -25.55 12.22 -9.22
CA GLU A 517 -25.78 13.57 -8.70
C GLU A 517 -24.46 14.19 -8.28
N PHE A 518 -23.59 14.48 -9.25
CA PHE A 518 -22.20 14.89 -9.00
C PHE A 518 -22.07 16.10 -8.05
N TYR A 519 -23.03 17.02 -8.02
CA TYR A 519 -23.01 18.15 -7.08
C TYR A 519 -23.07 17.71 -5.60
N LYS A 520 -23.78 16.61 -5.29
CA LYS A 520 -23.79 16.02 -3.94
C LYS A 520 -22.45 15.37 -3.62
N ALA A 521 -21.84 14.70 -4.61
CA ALA A 521 -20.51 14.12 -4.46
C ALA A 521 -19.45 15.21 -4.21
N GLU A 522 -19.49 16.28 -4.99
CA GLU A 522 -18.62 17.44 -4.86
C GLU A 522 -18.76 18.10 -3.49
N SER A 523 -19.99 18.34 -3.01
CA SER A 523 -20.22 18.88 -1.67
C SER A 523 -19.68 17.97 -0.56
N ALA A 524 -19.81 16.65 -0.70
CA ALA A 524 -19.27 15.70 0.27
C ALA A 524 -17.73 15.70 0.29
N LEU A 525 -17.08 15.75 -0.87
CA LEU A 525 -15.62 15.86 -0.98
C LEU A 525 -15.10 17.16 -0.39
N ASP A 526 -15.81 18.27 -0.60
CA ASP A 526 -15.41 19.56 -0.06
C ASP A 526 -15.48 19.57 1.47
N LYS A 527 -16.55 19.01 2.04
CA LYS A 527 -16.65 18.79 3.49
C LYS A 527 -15.57 17.83 4.00
N ALA A 528 -15.22 16.79 3.23
CA ALA A 528 -14.16 15.84 3.60
C ALA A 528 -12.79 16.53 3.66
N MET A 529 -12.45 17.33 2.64
CA MET A 529 -11.20 18.09 2.58
C MET A 529 -11.12 19.20 3.63
N GLU A 530 -12.26 19.76 4.06
CA GLU A 530 -12.33 20.72 5.16
C GLU A 530 -12.07 20.07 6.51
N ILE A 531 -12.74 18.95 6.80
CA ILE A 531 -12.62 18.24 8.08
C ILE A 531 -11.25 17.54 8.18
N ASP A 532 -10.78 16.90 7.12
CA ASP A 532 -9.59 16.05 7.10
C ASP A 532 -8.46 16.69 6.29
N PHE A 533 -8.25 17.99 6.56
CA PHE A 533 -7.40 18.92 5.80
C PHE A 533 -5.89 18.61 5.79
N ASP A 534 -5.44 17.72 6.67
CA ASP A 534 -4.05 17.29 6.83
C ASP A 534 -3.84 15.80 6.50
N ASN A 535 -4.82 15.14 5.89
CA ASN A 535 -4.69 13.76 5.43
C ASN A 535 -4.55 13.68 3.90
N LYS A 536 -3.38 13.23 3.43
CA LYS A 536 -3.10 13.05 2.00
C LYS A 536 -4.09 12.13 1.28
N LYS A 537 -4.60 11.09 1.94
CA LYS A 537 -5.53 10.12 1.32
C LYS A 537 -6.83 10.78 0.89
N THR A 538 -7.35 11.70 1.69
CA THR A 538 -8.57 12.45 1.39
C THR A 538 -8.43 13.28 0.12
N PHE A 539 -7.29 13.96 -0.05
CA PHE A 539 -7.01 14.74 -1.25
C PHE A 539 -6.70 13.86 -2.48
N LEU A 540 -5.99 12.73 -2.31
CA LEU A 540 -5.79 11.76 -3.40
C LEU A 540 -7.13 11.21 -3.90
N ASN A 541 -7.99 10.79 -2.97
CA ASN A 541 -9.31 10.24 -3.27
C ASN A 541 -10.22 11.26 -3.96
N ALA A 542 -10.25 12.50 -3.46
CA ALA A 542 -10.98 13.60 -4.09
C ALA A 542 -10.43 13.88 -5.50
N GLY A 543 -9.11 13.95 -5.66
CA GLY A 543 -8.44 14.15 -6.94
C GLY A 543 -8.80 13.07 -7.97
N LEU A 544 -8.89 11.80 -7.56
CA LEU A 544 -9.30 10.71 -8.45
C LEU A 544 -10.76 10.84 -8.93
N ILE A 545 -11.68 11.29 -8.05
CA ILE A 545 -13.08 11.54 -8.43
C ILE A 545 -13.17 12.76 -9.36
N PHE A 546 -12.48 13.86 -9.04
CA PHE A 546 -12.43 15.05 -9.89
C PHE A 546 -11.81 14.75 -11.27
N GLU A 547 -10.81 13.87 -11.33
CA GLU A 547 -10.17 13.43 -12.57
C GLU A 547 -11.18 12.72 -13.48
N ARG A 548 -11.96 11.78 -12.92
CA ARG A 548 -13.03 11.07 -13.66
C ARG A 548 -14.16 12.00 -14.11
N ALA A 549 -14.41 13.07 -13.34
CA ALA A 549 -15.43 14.08 -13.66
C ALA A 549 -14.97 15.15 -14.66
N GLY A 550 -13.72 15.10 -15.13
CA GLY A 550 -13.16 16.10 -16.06
C GLY A 550 -12.89 17.46 -15.41
N LEU A 551 -12.80 17.55 -14.08
CA LEU A 551 -12.53 18.77 -13.33
C LEU A 551 -11.03 19.02 -13.17
N ALA A 552 -10.37 19.37 -14.29
CA ALA A 552 -8.91 19.49 -14.38
C ALA A 552 -8.26 20.32 -13.27
N LYS A 553 -8.80 21.52 -12.99
CA LYS A 553 -8.23 22.43 -11.99
C LYS A 553 -8.34 21.85 -10.58
N ARG A 554 -9.53 21.40 -10.17
CA ARG A 554 -9.75 20.77 -8.86
C ARG A 554 -8.91 19.49 -8.69
N THR A 555 -8.78 18.71 -9.75
CA THR A 555 -7.93 17.51 -9.77
C THR A 555 -6.47 17.86 -9.44
N PHE A 556 -5.92 18.87 -10.12
CA PHE A 556 -4.56 19.31 -9.87
C PHE A 556 -4.38 19.88 -8.47
N ASP A 557 -5.30 20.73 -8.02
CA ASP A 557 -5.21 21.35 -6.69
C ASP A 557 -5.28 20.30 -5.58
N ALA A 558 -6.11 19.27 -5.73
CA ALA A 558 -6.20 18.16 -4.79
C ALA A 558 -4.90 17.34 -4.75
N PHE A 559 -4.35 16.93 -5.90
CA PHE A 559 -3.07 16.19 -5.93
C PHE A 559 -1.89 17.03 -5.44
N GLU A 560 -1.86 18.32 -5.76
CA GLU A 560 -0.84 19.22 -5.24
C GLU A 560 -0.95 19.37 -3.72
N ARG A 561 -2.17 19.45 -3.18
CA ARG A 561 -2.38 19.49 -1.73
C ARG A 561 -1.96 18.18 -1.06
N ALA A 562 -2.24 17.03 -1.64
CA ALA A 562 -1.74 15.74 -1.16
C ALA A 562 -0.21 15.71 -1.11
N LEU A 563 0.44 16.23 -2.16
CA LEU A 563 1.91 16.32 -2.23
C LEU A 563 2.50 17.34 -1.24
N GLN A 564 1.78 18.41 -0.90
CA GLN A 564 2.20 19.35 0.16
C GLN A 564 2.13 18.73 1.56
N ILE A 565 1.21 17.78 1.77
CA ILE A 565 1.07 17.07 3.04
C ILE A 565 2.19 16.04 3.18
N ASP A 566 2.44 15.24 2.14
CA ASP A 566 3.56 14.28 2.10
C ASP A 566 4.27 14.38 0.74
N GLU A 567 5.41 15.09 0.74
CA GLU A 567 6.18 15.34 -0.48
C GLU A 567 6.80 14.07 -1.08
N LYS A 568 6.88 12.99 -0.30
CA LYS A 568 7.49 11.71 -0.69
C LYS A 568 6.47 10.70 -1.21
N ASP A 569 5.18 11.02 -1.19
CA ASP A 569 4.15 10.11 -1.68
C ASP A 569 4.25 9.92 -3.20
N GLU A 570 4.64 8.73 -3.64
CA GLU A 570 4.91 8.42 -5.05
C GLU A 570 3.69 8.65 -5.95
N LEU A 571 2.48 8.35 -5.46
CA LEU A 571 1.24 8.53 -6.22
C LEU A 571 0.93 10.03 -6.37
N ALA A 572 1.03 10.80 -5.28
CA ALA A 572 0.84 12.24 -5.31
C ALA A 572 1.87 12.92 -6.23
N GLN A 573 3.14 12.51 -6.18
CA GLN A 573 4.20 13.00 -7.08
C GLN A 573 3.87 12.74 -8.54
N ALA A 574 3.54 11.49 -8.89
CA ALA A 574 3.25 11.09 -10.25
C ALA A 574 2.01 11.82 -10.82
N LYS A 575 0.93 11.89 -10.03
CA LYS A 575 -0.30 12.59 -10.42
C LYS A 575 -0.10 14.09 -10.56
N THR A 576 0.60 14.71 -9.62
CA THR A 576 0.90 16.15 -9.65
C THR A 576 1.81 16.49 -10.83
N ALA A 577 2.86 15.71 -11.09
CA ALA A 577 3.77 15.93 -12.21
C ALA A 577 3.05 15.83 -13.57
N PHE A 578 2.16 14.84 -13.71
CA PHE A 578 1.30 14.71 -14.89
C PHE A 578 0.48 15.98 -15.11
N TRP A 579 -0.26 16.43 -14.11
CA TRP A 579 -1.14 17.60 -14.24
C TRP A 579 -0.36 18.92 -14.38
N ARG A 580 0.83 19.07 -13.75
CA ARG A 580 1.73 20.21 -14.02
C ARG A 580 2.14 20.27 -15.48
N SER A 581 2.49 19.13 -16.07
CA SER A 581 2.84 19.07 -17.49
C SER A 581 1.64 19.43 -18.38
N VAL A 582 0.44 18.95 -18.06
CA VAL A 582 -0.79 19.31 -18.78
C VAL A 582 -1.06 20.82 -18.69
N PHE A 583 -0.99 21.41 -17.49
CA PHE A 583 -1.23 22.85 -17.30
C PHE A 583 -0.17 23.74 -17.95
N ALA A 584 1.07 23.25 -18.11
CA ALA A 584 2.10 23.94 -18.86
C ALA A 584 1.78 24.03 -20.36
N ASP A 585 1.24 22.95 -20.95
CA ASP A 585 0.90 22.89 -22.38
C ASP A 585 -0.26 23.85 -22.76
N VAL A 586 -1.14 24.18 -21.80
CA VAL A 586 -2.31 25.05 -22.03
C VAL A 586 -2.09 26.51 -21.63
N LYS A 587 -0.88 26.86 -21.21
CA LYS A 587 -0.55 28.25 -20.81
C LYS A 587 -0.76 29.19 -22.01
N GLY A 588 -1.52 30.26 -21.79
CA GLY A 588 -1.87 31.25 -22.84
C GLY A 588 -3.13 30.92 -23.63
N ALA A 589 -3.99 30.02 -23.13
CA ALA A 589 -5.34 29.84 -23.68
C ALA A 589 -6.10 31.18 -23.70
N LYS A 590 -6.76 31.47 -24.83
CA LYS A 590 -7.38 32.78 -25.09
C LYS A 590 -8.70 32.97 -24.35
N ASP A 591 -9.45 31.88 -24.19
CA ASP A 591 -10.76 31.84 -23.54
C ASP A 591 -11.02 30.43 -22.97
N GLN A 592 -12.20 30.21 -22.37
CA GLN A 592 -12.53 28.92 -21.76
C GLN A 592 -12.67 27.79 -22.79
N THR A 593 -13.23 28.06 -23.97
CA THR A 593 -13.36 27.06 -25.04
C THR A 593 -11.99 26.60 -25.56
N ASP A 594 -11.05 27.52 -25.76
CA ASP A 594 -9.66 27.24 -26.13
C ASP A 594 -8.94 26.47 -25.00
N LEU A 595 -9.16 26.84 -23.74
CA LEU A 595 -8.60 26.13 -22.59
C LEU A 595 -9.05 24.67 -22.54
N PHE A 596 -10.35 24.39 -22.63
CA PHE A 596 -10.89 23.04 -22.62
C PHE A 596 -10.39 22.21 -23.81
N SER A 597 -10.34 22.82 -25.00
CA SER A 597 -9.78 22.20 -26.20
C SER A 597 -8.33 21.77 -26.00
N ARG A 598 -7.47 22.68 -25.51
CA ARG A 598 -6.05 22.40 -25.25
C ARG A 598 -5.84 21.38 -24.14
N LEU A 599 -6.65 21.42 -23.07
CA LEU A 599 -6.60 20.45 -21.97
C LEU A 599 -6.90 19.04 -22.48
N ALA A 600 -7.94 18.89 -23.30
CA ALA A 600 -8.31 17.62 -23.90
C ALA A 600 -7.21 17.08 -24.84
N VAL A 601 -6.65 17.95 -25.68
CA VAL A 601 -5.55 17.57 -26.60
C VAL A 601 -4.29 17.15 -25.82
N SER A 602 -3.89 17.92 -24.81
CA SER A 602 -2.70 17.62 -24.00
C SER A 602 -2.87 16.30 -23.22
N THR A 603 -4.02 16.09 -22.59
CA THR A 603 -4.30 14.84 -21.84
C THR A 603 -4.34 13.61 -22.76
N TYR A 604 -4.94 13.74 -23.95
CA TYR A 604 -4.94 12.68 -24.95
C TYR A 604 -3.53 12.37 -25.46
N ALA A 605 -2.74 13.39 -25.80
CA ALA A 605 -1.35 13.23 -26.27
C ALA A 605 -0.45 12.54 -25.24
N LYS A 606 -0.79 12.64 -23.94
CA LYS A 606 -0.10 11.95 -22.84
C LYS A 606 -0.70 10.58 -22.51
N GLY A 607 -1.52 10.02 -23.38
CA GLY A 607 -2.07 8.67 -23.27
C GLY A 607 -3.24 8.52 -22.30
N ARG A 608 -3.88 9.63 -21.88
CA ARG A 608 -5.06 9.62 -20.99
C ARG A 608 -6.33 10.00 -21.75
N ALA A 609 -6.73 9.10 -22.67
CA ALA A 609 -7.96 9.26 -23.46
C ALA A 609 -9.22 9.25 -22.60
N ASP A 610 -9.21 8.53 -21.47
CA ASP A 610 -10.25 8.52 -20.44
C ASP A 610 -10.52 9.93 -19.88
N ILE A 611 -9.45 10.63 -19.45
CA ILE A 611 -9.54 12.00 -18.93
C ILE A 611 -9.96 12.96 -20.05
N SER A 612 -9.34 12.83 -21.23
CA SER A 612 -9.64 13.70 -22.37
C SER A 612 -11.13 13.66 -22.73
N LEU A 613 -11.72 12.46 -22.71
CA LEU A 613 -13.15 12.26 -22.97
C LEU A 613 -14.02 12.93 -21.90
N ALA A 614 -13.69 12.76 -20.62
CA ALA A 614 -14.41 13.39 -19.52
C ALA A 614 -14.37 14.93 -19.61
N ILE A 615 -13.20 15.50 -19.94
CA ILE A 615 -13.01 16.94 -20.15
C ILE A 615 -13.87 17.42 -21.32
N LEU A 616 -13.83 16.75 -22.47
CA LEU A 616 -14.58 17.18 -23.66
C LEU A 616 -16.09 17.08 -23.47
N ARG A 617 -16.58 15.99 -22.86
CA ARG A 617 -18.01 15.84 -22.55
C ARG A 617 -18.50 16.96 -21.64
N ARG A 618 -17.73 17.29 -20.60
CA ARG A 618 -18.06 18.40 -19.70
C ARG A 618 -18.02 19.75 -20.43
N ALA A 619 -17.00 19.98 -21.26
CA ALA A 619 -16.84 21.22 -22.01
C ALA A 619 -17.99 21.42 -23.01
N VAL A 620 -18.40 20.38 -23.73
CA VAL A 620 -19.55 20.43 -24.66
C VAL A 620 -20.87 20.66 -23.93
N ALA A 621 -21.04 20.13 -22.71
CA ALA A 621 -22.23 20.41 -21.91
C ALA A 621 -22.28 21.89 -21.45
N MET A 622 -21.13 22.50 -21.17
CA MET A 622 -21.03 23.92 -20.78
C MET A 622 -21.11 24.88 -21.98
N PHE A 623 -20.57 24.48 -23.13
CA PHE A 623 -20.50 25.27 -24.35
C PHE A 623 -21.08 24.49 -25.53
N PRO A 624 -22.41 24.27 -25.54
CA PRO A 624 -23.06 23.42 -26.54
C PRO A 624 -22.93 23.98 -27.97
N ASP A 625 -22.67 25.27 -28.13
CA ASP A 625 -22.57 25.91 -29.45
C ASP A 625 -21.12 26.03 -29.96
N SER A 626 -20.15 25.44 -29.24
CA SER A 626 -18.75 25.46 -29.65
C SER A 626 -18.46 24.37 -30.69
N PHE A 627 -18.33 24.78 -31.96
CA PHE A 627 -17.91 23.89 -33.06
C PHE A 627 -16.60 23.15 -32.72
N GLN A 628 -15.59 23.85 -32.21
CA GLN A 628 -14.27 23.28 -31.94
C GLN A 628 -14.33 22.16 -30.89
N LEU A 629 -15.07 22.36 -29.79
CA LEU A 629 -15.18 21.36 -28.73
C LEU A 629 -15.95 20.11 -29.18
N ARG A 630 -17.04 20.31 -29.93
CA ARG A 630 -17.80 19.19 -30.51
C ARG A 630 -16.98 18.40 -31.52
N TYR A 631 -16.25 19.10 -32.39
CA TYR A 631 -15.40 18.46 -33.37
C TYR A 631 -14.25 17.68 -32.71
N ASN A 632 -13.63 18.23 -31.67
CA ASN A 632 -12.62 17.50 -30.89
C ASN A 632 -13.22 16.28 -30.18
N LEU A 633 -14.44 16.39 -29.62
CA LEU A 633 -15.15 15.25 -29.02
C LEU A 633 -15.44 14.17 -30.06
N ALA A 634 -15.93 14.55 -31.24
CA ALA A 634 -16.13 13.63 -32.35
C ALA A 634 -14.84 12.93 -32.75
N ALA A 635 -13.74 13.67 -32.94
CA ALA A 635 -12.43 13.10 -33.27
C ALA A 635 -11.95 12.08 -32.23
N LEU A 636 -12.16 12.36 -30.93
CA LEU A 636 -11.82 11.43 -29.86
C LEU A 636 -12.71 10.18 -29.86
N LEU A 637 -14.01 10.34 -30.10
CA LEU A 637 -14.95 9.21 -30.22
C LEU A 637 -14.60 8.31 -31.42
N ILE A 638 -14.18 8.91 -32.55
CA ILE A 638 -13.65 8.16 -33.70
C ILE A 638 -12.42 7.35 -33.28
N ALA A 639 -11.49 7.95 -32.53
CA ALA A 639 -10.30 7.28 -32.06
C ALA A 639 -10.61 6.12 -31.09
N GLN A 640 -11.72 6.22 -30.34
CA GLN A 640 -12.25 5.16 -29.47
C GLN A 640 -13.19 4.18 -30.19
N ASN A 641 -13.35 4.31 -31.50
CA ASN A 641 -14.26 3.50 -32.32
C ASN A 641 -15.76 3.63 -31.95
N ASP A 642 -16.14 4.67 -31.20
CA ASP A 642 -17.55 5.04 -31.01
C ASP A 642 -18.04 5.86 -32.21
N LEU A 643 -18.19 5.18 -33.34
CA LEU A 643 -18.56 5.81 -34.61
C LEU A 643 -19.97 6.43 -34.58
N GLN A 644 -20.87 5.90 -33.75
CA GLN A 644 -22.20 6.47 -33.60
C GLN A 644 -22.20 7.74 -32.76
N GLY A 645 -21.48 7.74 -31.62
CA GLY A 645 -21.28 8.95 -30.84
C GLY A 645 -20.57 10.03 -31.65
N ALA A 646 -19.54 9.65 -32.42
CA ALA A 646 -18.85 10.56 -33.33
C ALA A 646 -19.77 11.13 -34.40
N LYS A 647 -20.62 10.29 -35.03
CA LYS A 647 -21.62 10.73 -36.01
C LYS A 647 -22.55 11.79 -35.41
N GLN A 648 -23.09 11.54 -34.22
CA GLN A 648 -23.99 12.47 -33.55
C GLN A 648 -23.34 13.84 -33.32
N GLU A 649 -22.09 13.86 -32.85
CA GLU A 649 -21.37 15.11 -32.61
C GLU A 649 -20.97 15.82 -33.91
N LEU A 650 -20.60 15.10 -34.98
CA LEU A 650 -20.33 15.70 -36.29
C LEU A 650 -21.59 16.28 -36.96
N MET A 651 -22.76 15.64 -36.82
CA MET A 651 -24.02 16.22 -37.31
C MET A 651 -24.30 17.55 -36.62
N LYS A 652 -24.13 17.63 -35.29
CA LYS A 652 -24.23 18.90 -34.55
C LYS A 652 -23.20 19.92 -34.99
N CYS A 653 -21.96 19.52 -35.31
CA CYS A 653 -20.97 20.42 -35.88
C CYS A 653 -21.45 21.05 -37.21
N LEU A 654 -22.11 20.28 -38.06
CA LEU A 654 -22.66 20.75 -39.34
C LEU A 654 -23.93 21.59 -39.18
N GLU A 655 -24.71 21.38 -38.12
CA GLU A 655 -25.79 22.29 -37.73
C GLU A 655 -25.24 23.67 -37.33
N LEU A 656 -24.17 23.70 -36.54
CA LEU A 656 -23.53 24.95 -36.09
C LEU A 656 -22.80 25.69 -37.22
N LYS A 657 -22.18 24.96 -38.15
CA LYS A 657 -21.46 25.53 -39.29
C LYS A 657 -21.77 24.77 -40.59
N PRO A 658 -22.92 25.05 -41.22
CA PRO A 658 -23.33 24.40 -42.46
C PRO A 658 -22.29 24.62 -43.57
N GLY A 659 -21.76 23.52 -44.11
CA GLY A 659 -20.74 23.55 -45.17
C GLY A 659 -19.28 23.53 -44.69
N ASP A 660 -18.99 23.25 -43.41
CA ASP A 660 -17.61 23.00 -42.99
C ASP A 660 -17.04 21.76 -43.72
N PRO A 661 -15.97 21.92 -44.52
CA PRO A 661 -15.48 20.85 -45.38
C PRO A 661 -14.88 19.69 -44.57
N THR A 662 -14.34 19.98 -43.38
CA THR A 662 -13.68 18.99 -42.53
C THR A 662 -14.71 18.11 -41.86
N ALA A 663 -15.71 18.72 -41.20
CA ALA A 663 -16.79 17.97 -40.56
C ALA A 663 -17.63 17.19 -41.59
N SER A 664 -17.85 17.75 -42.79
CA SER A 664 -18.59 17.06 -43.87
C SER A 664 -17.81 15.86 -44.41
N ARG A 665 -16.49 16.01 -44.62
CA ARG A 665 -15.62 14.91 -45.05
C ARG A 665 -15.57 13.80 -44.01
N ASP A 666 -15.36 14.15 -42.74
CA ASP A 666 -15.23 13.16 -41.68
C ASP A 666 -16.57 12.48 -41.39
N LEU A 667 -17.69 13.20 -41.48
CA LEU A 667 -19.03 12.60 -41.41
C LEU A 667 -19.25 11.65 -42.58
N SER A 668 -18.92 12.06 -43.81
CA SER A 668 -19.02 11.22 -45.00
C SER A 668 -18.16 9.96 -44.88
N GLU A 669 -16.94 10.06 -44.35
CA GLU A 669 -16.07 8.91 -44.12
C GLU A 669 -16.63 8.01 -43.00
N ILE A 670 -17.15 8.56 -41.90
CA ILE A 670 -17.81 7.77 -40.85
C ILE A 670 -19.06 7.10 -41.41
N GLU A 671 -19.89 7.79 -42.17
CA GLU A 671 -21.07 7.22 -42.82
C GLU A 671 -20.67 6.18 -43.86
N LYS A 672 -19.53 6.36 -44.54
CA LYS A 672 -18.94 5.36 -45.42
C LYS A 672 -18.42 4.14 -44.65
N ARG A 673 -17.83 4.32 -43.46
CA ARG A 673 -17.40 3.22 -42.59
C ARG A 673 -18.60 2.48 -41.98
N LEU A 674 -19.63 3.23 -41.59
CA LEU A 674 -20.93 2.72 -41.14
C LEU A 674 -21.72 2.02 -42.28
N SER A 675 -21.57 2.46 -43.54
CA SER A 675 -22.29 1.92 -44.71
C SER A 675 -21.52 0.86 -45.51
N ARG A 676 -20.18 0.85 -45.46
CA ARG A 676 -19.33 -0.22 -46.03
C ARG A 676 -19.54 -1.56 -45.35
N GLY A 677 -20.32 -1.61 -44.26
CA GLY A 677 -20.53 -2.84 -43.49
C GLY A 677 -19.19 -3.48 -43.12
N SER A 678 -18.19 -2.66 -42.77
CA SER A 678 -16.87 -3.19 -42.47
C SER A 678 -16.99 -4.10 -41.25
N LEU A 679 -16.93 -5.40 -41.45
CA LEU A 679 -17.10 -6.37 -40.39
C LEU A 679 -15.77 -6.62 -39.67
N TRP A 680 -15.03 -5.53 -39.39
CA TRP A 680 -13.87 -5.59 -38.53
C TRP A 680 -14.30 -6.17 -37.20
N TYR A 681 -13.56 -7.18 -36.81
CA TYR A 681 -13.62 -7.75 -35.50
C TYR A 681 -12.45 -7.19 -34.71
N SER A 682 -12.71 -6.70 -33.51
CA SER A 682 -11.69 -6.22 -32.58
C SER A 682 -12.17 -6.58 -31.19
N GLU A 683 -11.37 -7.36 -30.46
CA GLU A 683 -11.68 -7.76 -29.10
C GLU A 683 -10.39 -7.86 -28.28
N ASP A 684 -10.40 -7.22 -27.12
CA ASP A 684 -9.39 -7.37 -26.08
C ASP A 684 -9.86 -8.38 -25.03
N LYS A 685 -8.96 -9.26 -24.62
CA LYS A 685 -9.17 -10.16 -23.48
C LYS A 685 -7.90 -10.26 -22.66
N ASP A 686 -8.07 -10.35 -21.35
CA ASP A 686 -7.01 -10.81 -20.46
C ASP A 686 -6.97 -12.33 -20.49
N VAL A 687 -5.82 -12.89 -20.86
CA VAL A 687 -5.60 -14.34 -20.97
C VAL A 687 -4.38 -14.75 -20.15
N PHE A 688 -4.18 -16.05 -19.94
CA PHE A 688 -3.04 -16.59 -19.18
C PHE A 688 -2.81 -15.91 -17.80
N GLY A 689 -3.89 -15.53 -17.10
CA GLY A 689 -3.82 -14.96 -15.76
C GLY A 689 -3.49 -13.45 -15.72
N GLY A 690 -4.00 -12.66 -16.67
CA GLY A 690 -3.91 -11.19 -16.65
C GLY A 690 -3.01 -10.59 -17.73
N ILE A 691 -2.70 -11.33 -18.81
CA ILE A 691 -1.94 -10.83 -19.95
C ILE A 691 -2.90 -10.24 -20.97
N GLU A 692 -2.80 -8.92 -21.18
CA GLU A 692 -3.56 -8.21 -22.21
C GLU A 692 -3.31 -8.83 -23.59
N SER A 693 -4.38 -9.27 -24.24
CA SER A 693 -4.35 -9.87 -25.57
C SER A 693 -5.40 -9.24 -26.47
N HIS A 694 -5.07 -9.13 -27.75
CA HIS A 694 -5.87 -8.41 -28.73
C HIS A 694 -5.94 -9.23 -30.03
N ILE A 695 -7.14 -9.36 -30.59
CA ILE A 695 -7.34 -9.86 -31.94
C ILE A 695 -8.11 -8.80 -32.71
N GLU A 696 -7.52 -8.32 -33.80
CA GLU A 696 -8.18 -7.46 -34.76
C GLU A 696 -8.09 -8.07 -36.15
N ALA A 697 -9.22 -8.23 -36.85
CA ALA A 697 -9.29 -8.95 -38.12
C ALA A 697 -10.41 -8.43 -39.02
N ASP A 698 -10.13 -8.37 -40.33
CA ASP A 698 -11.10 -7.94 -41.36
C ASP A 698 -11.90 -9.12 -41.92
N PHE A 699 -13.19 -9.19 -41.59
CA PHE A 699 -14.13 -10.19 -42.14
C PHE A 699 -15.00 -9.66 -43.28
N THR A 700 -14.67 -8.52 -43.89
CA THR A 700 -15.41 -7.98 -45.03
C THR A 700 -15.44 -8.99 -46.19
N GLY A 701 -16.63 -9.37 -46.66
CA GLY A 701 -16.84 -10.40 -47.68
C GLY A 701 -16.70 -11.85 -47.18
N ARG A 702 -16.67 -12.06 -45.86
CA ARG A 702 -16.56 -13.35 -45.16
C ARG A 702 -17.43 -13.39 -43.89
N GLU A 703 -18.58 -12.74 -43.96
CA GLU A 703 -19.47 -12.50 -42.82
C GLU A 703 -19.97 -13.82 -42.21
N ASP A 704 -20.22 -14.82 -43.06
CA ASP A 704 -20.65 -16.17 -42.70
C ASP A 704 -19.63 -16.94 -41.85
N LYS A 705 -18.34 -16.64 -41.99
CA LYS A 705 -17.25 -17.32 -41.28
C LYS A 705 -16.83 -16.63 -39.99
N LYS A 706 -17.18 -15.36 -39.78
CA LYS A 706 -16.69 -14.55 -38.64
C LYS A 706 -16.87 -15.25 -37.31
N SER A 707 -18.10 -15.66 -36.98
CA SER A 707 -18.41 -16.20 -35.66
C SER A 707 -17.61 -17.47 -35.33
N ASP A 708 -17.53 -18.40 -36.28
CA ASP A 708 -16.81 -19.66 -36.11
C ASP A 708 -15.28 -19.45 -36.05
N THR A 709 -14.73 -18.61 -36.93
CA THR A 709 -13.30 -18.30 -36.96
C THR A 709 -12.85 -17.60 -35.68
N VAL A 710 -13.62 -16.62 -35.18
CA VAL A 710 -13.32 -15.91 -33.93
C VAL A 710 -13.39 -16.85 -32.73
N ALA A 711 -14.42 -17.70 -32.67
CA ALA A 711 -14.54 -18.70 -31.60
C ALA A 711 -13.34 -19.67 -31.60
N LYS A 712 -12.92 -20.15 -32.78
CA LYS A 712 -11.74 -20.99 -32.93
C LYS A 712 -10.45 -20.27 -32.54
N ALA A 713 -10.31 -19.00 -32.91
CA ALA A 713 -9.15 -18.17 -32.56
C ALA A 713 -9.01 -18.03 -31.04
N TRP A 714 -10.08 -17.69 -30.32
CA TRP A 714 -10.02 -17.64 -28.86
C TRP A 714 -9.87 -19.00 -28.20
N ALA A 715 -10.48 -20.06 -28.76
CA ALA A 715 -10.33 -21.41 -28.23
C ALA A 715 -8.87 -21.91 -28.24
N VAL A 716 -8.01 -21.40 -29.15
CA VAL A 716 -6.56 -21.68 -29.13
C VAL A 716 -5.93 -21.27 -27.79
N ILE A 717 -6.36 -20.16 -27.19
CA ILE A 717 -5.85 -19.71 -25.90
C ILE A 717 -6.16 -20.76 -24.82
N ASP A 718 -7.39 -21.26 -24.78
CA ASP A 718 -7.81 -22.27 -23.82
C ASP A 718 -7.07 -23.61 -24.03
N GLU A 719 -6.87 -24.00 -25.30
CA GLU A 719 -6.07 -25.17 -25.65
C GLU A 719 -4.62 -25.03 -25.16
N VAL A 720 -3.98 -23.89 -25.44
CA VAL A 720 -2.62 -23.59 -25.00
C VAL A 720 -2.55 -23.55 -23.47
N ASN A 721 -3.54 -22.94 -22.79
CA ASN A 721 -3.58 -22.87 -21.34
C ASN A 721 -3.69 -24.27 -20.70
N LYS A 722 -4.55 -25.15 -21.24
CA LYS A 722 -4.69 -26.55 -20.80
C LYS A 722 -3.42 -27.38 -20.98
N VAL A 723 -2.53 -26.99 -21.90
CA VAL A 723 -1.27 -27.69 -22.14
C VAL A 723 -0.15 -27.10 -21.27
N PHE A 724 0.06 -25.79 -21.31
CA PHE A 724 1.29 -25.15 -20.85
C PHE A 724 1.22 -24.45 -19.48
N ASN A 725 0.04 -24.37 -18.85
CA ASN A 725 -0.09 -23.68 -17.57
C ASN A 725 0.49 -24.50 -16.40
N VAL A 726 1.70 -24.15 -15.98
CA VAL A 726 2.42 -24.79 -14.87
C VAL A 726 1.78 -24.57 -13.49
N PHE A 727 0.77 -23.70 -13.37
CA PHE A 727 0.03 -23.44 -12.13
C PHE A 727 -1.28 -24.23 -12.05
N GLU A 728 -1.74 -24.79 -13.17
CA GLU A 728 -2.93 -25.63 -13.23
C GLU A 728 -2.51 -27.11 -13.08
N PRO A 729 -2.85 -27.80 -11.97
CA PRO A 729 -2.44 -29.19 -11.75
C PRO A 729 -2.95 -30.14 -12.86
N THR A 730 -4.07 -29.79 -13.48
CA THR A 730 -4.66 -30.60 -14.58
C THR A 730 -4.03 -30.32 -15.95
N SER A 731 -3.07 -29.39 -16.07
CA SER A 731 -2.42 -29.14 -17.36
C SER A 731 -1.51 -30.29 -17.78
N GLU A 732 -1.30 -30.44 -19.09
CA GLU A 732 -0.41 -31.49 -19.60
C GLU A 732 1.02 -31.35 -19.07
N VAL A 733 1.57 -30.13 -19.05
CA VAL A 733 2.93 -29.87 -18.54
C VAL A 733 3.02 -30.12 -17.03
N SER A 734 2.02 -29.71 -16.23
CA SER A 734 2.02 -29.99 -14.78
C SER A 734 2.01 -31.49 -14.50
N ARG A 735 1.15 -32.25 -15.20
CA ARG A 735 1.12 -33.72 -15.07
C ARG A 735 2.46 -34.37 -15.45
N ILE A 736 3.13 -33.85 -16.48
CA ILE A 736 4.47 -34.34 -16.86
C ILE A 736 5.48 -34.01 -15.77
N ASN A 737 5.49 -32.77 -15.27
CA ASN A 737 6.42 -32.32 -14.24
C ASN A 737 6.30 -33.15 -12.96
N GLU A 738 5.07 -33.48 -12.55
CA GLU A 738 4.77 -34.26 -11.34
C GLU A 738 4.93 -35.78 -11.52
N SER A 739 5.04 -36.28 -12.74
CA SER A 739 5.14 -37.72 -13.00
C SER A 739 6.44 -38.30 -12.43
N LYS A 740 6.32 -39.36 -11.63
CA LYS A 740 7.45 -40.15 -11.11
C LYS A 740 8.08 -41.08 -12.15
N SER A 741 7.39 -41.35 -13.25
CA SER A 741 7.87 -42.17 -14.37
C SER A 741 7.95 -41.32 -15.64
N LYS A 742 9.19 -41.05 -16.09
CA LYS A 742 9.48 -40.20 -17.26
C LYS A 742 10.24 -40.95 -18.37
N GLN A 743 10.14 -42.28 -18.40
CA GLN A 743 10.88 -43.13 -19.34
C GLN A 743 10.35 -43.07 -20.78
N GLU A 744 9.04 -42.87 -20.98
CA GLU A 744 8.44 -42.60 -22.29
C GLU A 744 7.06 -41.95 -22.09
N VAL A 745 6.90 -40.73 -22.59
CA VAL A 745 5.67 -39.93 -22.44
C VAL A 745 5.21 -39.53 -23.84
N THR A 746 3.98 -39.91 -24.20
CA THR A 746 3.34 -39.40 -25.43
C THR A 746 2.72 -38.05 -25.12
N VAL A 747 3.08 -37.03 -25.89
CA VAL A 747 2.58 -35.65 -25.69
C VAL A 747 1.64 -35.20 -26.81
N SER A 748 0.83 -34.19 -26.51
CA SER A 748 -0.03 -33.53 -27.49
C SER A 748 0.78 -32.90 -28.62
N GLN A 749 0.11 -32.63 -29.75
CA GLN A 749 0.73 -31.92 -30.86
C GLN A 749 1.26 -30.55 -30.42
N ALA A 750 0.47 -29.80 -29.64
CA ALA A 750 0.85 -28.47 -29.17
C ALA A 750 2.14 -28.50 -28.35
N LEU A 751 2.23 -29.41 -27.37
CA LEU A 751 3.43 -29.56 -26.54
C LEU A 751 4.63 -30.00 -27.37
N PHE A 752 4.45 -30.93 -28.31
CA PHE A 752 5.52 -31.37 -29.20
C PHE A 752 6.05 -30.24 -30.10
N ASP A 753 5.16 -29.43 -30.69
CA ASP A 753 5.53 -28.28 -31.52
C ASP A 753 6.36 -27.26 -30.72
N CYS A 754 5.89 -26.91 -29.51
CA CYS A 754 6.62 -26.01 -28.61
C CYS A 754 7.97 -26.58 -28.17
N LEU A 755 8.09 -27.88 -27.96
CA LEU A 755 9.37 -28.53 -27.66
C LEU A 755 10.33 -28.48 -28.86
N LEU A 756 9.83 -28.60 -30.09
CA LEU A 756 10.66 -28.46 -31.29
C LEU A 756 11.16 -27.02 -31.48
N LEU A 757 10.28 -26.02 -31.26
CA LEU A 757 10.66 -24.60 -31.25
C LEU A 757 11.71 -24.33 -30.16
N SER A 758 11.47 -24.87 -28.96
CA SER A 758 12.38 -24.74 -27.84
C SER A 758 13.73 -25.40 -28.09
N ARG A 759 13.76 -26.57 -28.73
CA ARG A 759 15.00 -27.25 -29.12
C ARG A 759 15.80 -26.42 -30.11
N LYS A 760 15.14 -25.86 -31.11
CA LYS A 760 15.78 -24.97 -32.08
C LYS A 760 16.38 -23.75 -31.39
N ALA A 761 15.62 -23.07 -30.53
CA ALA A 761 16.12 -21.92 -29.76
C ALA A 761 17.25 -22.31 -28.80
N PHE A 762 17.15 -23.45 -28.12
CA PHE A 762 18.17 -23.98 -27.22
C PHE A 762 19.50 -24.24 -27.96
N GLU A 763 19.46 -24.89 -29.12
CA GLU A 763 20.64 -25.15 -29.95
C GLU A 763 21.26 -23.84 -30.47
N MET A 764 20.43 -22.93 -31.01
CA MET A 764 20.88 -21.65 -31.54
C MET A 764 21.50 -20.74 -30.48
N THR A 765 20.95 -20.77 -29.26
CA THR A 765 21.41 -19.92 -28.15
C THR A 765 22.42 -20.62 -27.23
N GLN A 766 22.89 -21.82 -27.61
CA GLN A 766 23.83 -22.63 -26.81
C GLN A 766 23.36 -22.83 -25.37
N GLY A 767 22.06 -23.12 -25.22
CA GLY A 767 21.40 -23.37 -23.95
C GLY A 767 21.07 -22.13 -23.13
N ALA A 768 21.22 -20.91 -23.66
CA ALA A 768 20.80 -19.69 -22.95
C ALA A 768 19.27 -19.55 -22.88
N PHE A 769 18.54 -20.06 -23.88
CA PHE A 769 17.13 -20.41 -23.75
C PHE A 769 17.00 -21.89 -23.41
N ASP A 770 16.30 -22.23 -22.32
CA ASP A 770 16.03 -23.62 -21.95
C ASP A 770 14.61 -23.73 -21.33
N PRO A 771 13.71 -24.55 -21.87
CA PRO A 771 12.37 -24.75 -21.30
C PRO A 771 12.37 -25.64 -20.05
N THR A 772 13.52 -26.04 -19.50
CA THR A 772 13.62 -26.89 -18.28
C THR A 772 13.90 -26.09 -17.00
N VAL A 773 13.66 -24.76 -17.02
CA VAL A 773 14.02 -23.82 -15.94
C VAL A 773 13.04 -23.76 -14.77
N MET A 774 11.97 -24.55 -14.78
CA MET A 774 10.95 -24.53 -13.72
C MET A 774 11.53 -24.70 -12.30
N PRO A 775 12.53 -25.57 -12.05
CA PRO A 775 13.13 -25.70 -10.72
C PRO A 775 13.78 -24.39 -10.22
N LEU A 776 14.43 -23.61 -11.10
CA LEU A 776 14.98 -22.29 -10.75
C LEU A 776 13.87 -21.31 -10.42
N LYS A 777 12.78 -21.28 -11.21
CA LYS A 777 11.65 -20.38 -10.97
C LYS A 777 11.04 -20.61 -9.59
N ARG A 778 10.85 -21.86 -9.17
CA ARG A 778 10.33 -22.19 -7.83
C ARG A 778 11.23 -21.65 -6.73
N ILE A 779 12.54 -21.93 -6.82
CA ILE A 779 13.51 -21.50 -5.81
C ILE A 779 13.54 -19.98 -5.71
N TRP A 780 13.67 -19.27 -6.82
CA TRP A 780 13.75 -17.81 -6.82
C TRP A 780 12.44 -17.12 -6.39
N ARG A 781 11.27 -17.71 -6.69
CA ARG A 781 9.97 -17.19 -6.22
C ARG A 781 9.73 -17.40 -4.73
N MET A 782 10.32 -18.44 -4.14
CA MET A 782 10.23 -18.75 -2.72
C MET A 782 11.37 -18.17 -1.90
N ALA A 783 12.36 -17.51 -2.52
CA ALA A 783 13.52 -17.01 -1.79
C ALA A 783 13.25 -15.63 -1.18
N SER A 784 13.52 -15.45 0.11
CA SER A 784 13.51 -14.13 0.79
C SER A 784 14.81 -13.34 0.60
N SER A 785 15.82 -13.94 -0.05
CA SER A 785 17.14 -13.41 -0.39
C SER A 785 17.75 -14.26 -1.50
N ASP A 786 18.99 -14.01 -1.91
CA ASP A 786 19.71 -14.91 -2.83
C ASP A 786 19.71 -16.36 -2.30
N PRO A 787 19.30 -17.37 -3.10
CA PRO A 787 19.36 -18.76 -2.71
C PRO A 787 20.81 -19.21 -2.43
N PRO A 788 21.03 -20.11 -1.45
CA PRO A 788 22.37 -20.64 -1.17
C PRO A 788 23.00 -21.28 -2.40
N SER A 789 24.28 -21.00 -2.66
CA SER A 789 25.01 -21.51 -3.84
C SER A 789 24.95 -23.04 -3.98
N ALA A 790 24.95 -23.78 -2.87
CA ALA A 790 24.81 -25.24 -2.87
C ALA A 790 23.45 -25.71 -3.41
N LEU A 791 22.36 -25.01 -3.05
CA LEU A 791 21.02 -25.31 -3.56
C LEU A 791 20.92 -25.00 -5.06
N LEU A 792 21.51 -23.89 -5.51
CA LEU A 792 21.56 -23.55 -6.94
C LEU A 792 22.35 -24.59 -7.75
N GLN A 793 23.53 -25.00 -7.26
CA GLN A 793 24.34 -26.04 -7.91
C GLN A 793 23.63 -27.38 -7.99
N GLU A 794 22.91 -27.79 -6.92
CA GLU A 794 22.12 -29.01 -6.95
C GLU A 794 20.99 -28.90 -7.98
N THR A 795 20.27 -27.78 -7.99
CA THR A 795 19.16 -27.54 -8.93
C THR A 795 19.62 -27.58 -10.39
N LEU A 796 20.79 -27.00 -10.69
CA LEU A 796 21.37 -26.99 -12.04
C LEU A 796 21.64 -28.39 -12.59
N LYS A 797 21.83 -29.41 -11.73
CA LYS A 797 21.96 -30.81 -12.16
C LYS A 797 20.70 -31.34 -12.82
N HIS A 798 19.54 -30.70 -12.63
CA HIS A 798 18.25 -31.12 -13.17
C HIS A 798 17.77 -30.23 -14.34
N ILE A 799 18.61 -29.30 -14.80
CA ILE A 799 18.28 -28.36 -15.88
C ILE A 799 19.10 -28.71 -17.12
N GLY A 800 18.47 -28.67 -18.28
CA GLY A 800 19.07 -29.00 -19.56
C GLY A 800 18.08 -29.70 -20.48
N LEU A 801 17.66 -29.05 -21.57
CA LEU A 801 16.88 -29.70 -22.63
C LEU A 801 17.63 -30.89 -23.26
N SER A 802 18.97 -30.92 -23.18
CA SER A 802 19.81 -32.07 -23.56
C SER A 802 19.53 -33.37 -22.79
N LYS A 803 18.79 -33.28 -21.66
CA LYS A 803 18.32 -34.43 -20.87
C LYS A 803 16.96 -34.95 -21.34
N VAL A 804 16.31 -34.27 -22.28
CA VAL A 804 15.08 -34.71 -22.92
C VAL A 804 15.42 -35.30 -24.28
N THR A 805 14.96 -36.53 -24.55
CA THR A 805 15.10 -37.16 -25.87
C THR A 805 13.77 -37.18 -26.61
N PHE A 806 13.85 -36.99 -27.92
CA PHE A 806 12.71 -36.90 -28.83
C PHE A 806 12.63 -38.20 -29.63
N GLY A 807 11.53 -38.94 -29.47
CA GLY A 807 11.22 -40.15 -30.21
C GLY A 807 10.20 -39.90 -31.33
N GLU A 808 9.87 -40.98 -32.05
CA GLU A 808 8.80 -40.97 -33.07
C GLU A 808 7.42 -40.80 -32.44
N ASN A 809 6.41 -40.44 -33.24
CA ASN A 809 5.00 -40.36 -32.82
C ASN A 809 4.73 -39.46 -31.60
N ARG A 810 5.48 -38.36 -31.45
CA ARG A 810 5.38 -37.39 -30.33
C ARG A 810 5.69 -38.00 -28.97
N LYS A 811 6.58 -39.00 -28.93
CA LYS A 811 7.10 -39.55 -27.68
C LYS A 811 8.32 -38.75 -27.23
N ILE A 812 8.39 -38.46 -25.94
CA ILE A 812 9.57 -37.87 -25.30
C ILE A 812 9.98 -38.71 -24.10
N SER A 813 11.26 -38.69 -23.74
CA SER A 813 11.73 -39.30 -22.49
C SER A 813 12.76 -38.41 -21.80
N PHE A 814 12.84 -38.55 -20.49
CA PHE A 814 13.73 -37.74 -19.65
C PHE A 814 14.82 -38.65 -19.07
N ARG A 815 16.07 -38.32 -19.34
CA ARG A 815 17.25 -39.01 -18.78
C ARG A 815 17.40 -38.75 -17.28
N ASP A 816 16.80 -37.69 -16.79
CA ASP A 816 16.74 -37.31 -15.39
C ASP A 816 15.26 -37.07 -15.01
N PRO A 817 14.69 -37.87 -14.07
CA PRO A 817 13.28 -37.74 -13.70
C PRO A 817 12.96 -36.42 -12.97
N LEU A 818 13.96 -35.68 -12.49
CA LEU A 818 13.79 -34.40 -11.79
C LEU A 818 13.76 -33.18 -12.72
N VAL A 819 13.88 -33.38 -14.04
CA VAL A 819 13.68 -32.32 -15.03
C VAL A 819 12.22 -31.87 -15.02
N GLU A 820 11.98 -30.58 -14.85
CA GLU A 820 10.66 -29.95 -14.93
C GLU A 820 10.63 -28.92 -16.07
N LEU A 821 9.56 -28.96 -16.87
CA LEU A 821 9.34 -28.11 -18.03
C LEU A 821 8.55 -26.83 -17.69
N ASP A 822 8.88 -25.74 -18.37
CA ASP A 822 8.19 -24.47 -18.37
C ASP A 822 8.36 -23.78 -19.74
N PHE A 823 7.23 -23.41 -20.34
CA PHE A 823 7.17 -22.84 -21.69
C PHE A 823 6.82 -21.35 -21.69
N GLY A 824 6.97 -20.65 -20.56
CA GLY A 824 6.63 -19.23 -20.45
C GLY A 824 7.33 -18.30 -21.43
N GLY A 825 8.47 -18.70 -22.01
CA GLY A 825 9.20 -17.95 -23.04
C GLY A 825 9.00 -18.46 -24.48
N VAL A 826 7.94 -19.24 -24.76
CA VAL A 826 7.63 -19.72 -26.13
C VAL A 826 6.14 -19.94 -26.38
N ALA A 827 5.38 -20.32 -25.34
CA ALA A 827 3.98 -20.72 -25.47
C ALA A 827 3.06 -19.59 -25.94
N LYS A 828 3.34 -18.32 -25.55
CA LYS A 828 2.56 -17.16 -26.00
C LYS A 828 2.77 -16.95 -27.49
N GLY A 829 4.01 -16.96 -27.95
CA GLY A 829 4.29 -16.85 -29.38
C GLY A 829 3.68 -18.00 -30.18
N TYR A 830 3.71 -19.23 -29.67
CA TYR A 830 3.02 -20.37 -30.29
C TYR A 830 1.51 -20.19 -30.38
N ALA A 831 0.88 -19.60 -29.36
CA ALA A 831 -0.54 -19.28 -29.38
C ALA A 831 -0.86 -18.24 -30.47
N VAL A 832 -0.03 -17.20 -30.60
CA VAL A 832 -0.16 -16.21 -31.68
C VAL A 832 -0.04 -16.88 -33.06
N ASP A 833 0.93 -17.78 -33.25
CA ASP A 833 1.11 -18.54 -34.51
C ASP A 833 -0.14 -19.36 -34.86
N ARG A 834 -0.72 -20.05 -33.86
CA ARG A 834 -1.93 -20.86 -34.03
C ARG A 834 -3.16 -20.02 -34.34
N ILE A 835 -3.30 -18.84 -33.71
CA ILE A 835 -4.41 -17.91 -34.00
C ILE A 835 -4.27 -17.33 -35.41
N ALA A 836 -3.07 -16.87 -35.77
CA ALA A 836 -2.79 -16.36 -37.12
C ALA A 836 -3.12 -17.42 -38.17
N LYS A 837 -2.77 -18.68 -37.91
CA LYS A 837 -3.14 -19.80 -38.79
C LYS A 837 -4.66 -20.00 -38.92
N VAL A 838 -5.42 -19.89 -37.83
CA VAL A 838 -6.90 -19.97 -37.88
C VAL A 838 -7.47 -18.85 -38.77
N LEU A 839 -6.92 -17.64 -38.69
CA LEU A 839 -7.34 -16.51 -39.52
C LEU A 839 -6.95 -16.72 -41.00
N ASP A 840 -5.74 -17.19 -41.26
CA ASP A 840 -5.26 -17.52 -42.61
C ASP A 840 -6.09 -18.64 -43.27
N ASP A 841 -6.39 -19.71 -42.55
CA ASP A 841 -7.19 -20.85 -43.05
C ASP A 841 -8.65 -20.43 -43.33
N ALA A 842 -9.16 -19.41 -42.62
CA ALA A 842 -10.45 -18.78 -42.90
C ALA A 842 -10.41 -17.81 -44.10
N GLY A 843 -9.21 -17.53 -44.63
CA GLY A 843 -8.98 -16.62 -45.74
C GLY A 843 -8.91 -15.16 -45.35
N VAL A 844 -8.79 -14.81 -44.07
CA VAL A 844 -8.66 -13.42 -43.61
C VAL A 844 -7.35 -12.83 -44.13
N THR A 845 -7.41 -11.69 -44.82
CA THR A 845 -6.26 -11.09 -45.50
C THR A 845 -5.60 -9.95 -44.73
N SER A 846 -6.28 -9.41 -43.71
CA SER A 846 -5.78 -8.33 -42.86
C SER A 846 -6.11 -8.61 -41.39
N TYR A 847 -5.08 -8.69 -40.54
CA TYR A 847 -5.25 -8.90 -39.10
C TYR A 847 -4.04 -8.45 -38.28
N LEU A 848 -4.26 -8.25 -36.98
CA LEU A 848 -3.26 -8.15 -35.93
C LEU A 848 -3.68 -9.04 -34.76
N VAL A 849 -2.78 -9.91 -34.33
CA VAL A 849 -2.92 -10.76 -33.16
C VAL A 849 -1.80 -10.41 -32.19
N ARG A 850 -2.17 -10.13 -30.94
CA ARG A 850 -1.22 -9.81 -29.87
C ARG A 850 -1.56 -10.60 -28.61
N ILE A 851 -0.56 -11.17 -27.97
CA ILE A 851 -0.64 -11.72 -26.62
C ILE A 851 0.54 -11.16 -25.83
N GLY A 852 0.31 -10.16 -24.99
CA GLY A 852 1.39 -9.45 -24.31
C GLY A 852 2.36 -8.78 -25.29
N GLY A 853 3.62 -9.24 -25.29
CA GLY A 853 4.69 -8.74 -26.18
C GLY A 853 4.80 -9.49 -27.51
N GLU A 854 4.02 -10.55 -27.71
CA GLU A 854 4.08 -11.44 -28.87
C GLU A 854 3.02 -11.01 -29.89
N ILE A 855 3.43 -10.73 -31.12
CA ILE A 855 2.60 -10.10 -32.15
C ILE A 855 2.78 -10.79 -33.49
N SER A 856 1.68 -11.05 -34.19
CA SER A 856 1.63 -11.36 -35.62
C SER A 856 0.69 -10.39 -36.32
N CYS A 857 1.11 -9.78 -37.41
CA CYS A 857 0.23 -8.95 -38.23
C CYS A 857 0.43 -9.17 -39.73
N LYS A 858 -0.65 -8.97 -40.48
CA LYS A 858 -0.74 -9.18 -41.93
C LYS A 858 -1.72 -8.18 -42.55
N GLY A 859 -1.48 -7.81 -43.80
CA GLY A 859 -2.33 -6.86 -44.54
C GLY A 859 -2.25 -5.43 -44.00
N SER A 860 -3.34 -4.68 -44.18
CA SER A 860 -3.46 -3.28 -43.72
C SER A 860 -4.32 -3.19 -42.46
N SER A 861 -4.06 -2.17 -41.65
CA SER A 861 -4.90 -1.78 -40.51
C SER A 861 -6.31 -1.36 -40.95
N PRO A 862 -7.28 -1.20 -40.02
CA PRO A 862 -8.62 -0.67 -40.34
C PRO A 862 -8.62 0.71 -41.02
N ARG A 863 -7.49 1.42 -40.97
CA ARG A 863 -7.28 2.72 -41.62
C ARG A 863 -6.79 2.60 -43.07
N GLY A 864 -6.51 1.39 -43.56
CA GLY A 864 -5.94 1.14 -44.89
C GLY A 864 -4.41 1.30 -44.97
N GLU A 865 -3.75 1.64 -43.86
CA GLU A 865 -2.30 1.85 -43.75
C GLU A 865 -1.59 0.60 -43.20
N PRO A 866 -0.26 0.43 -43.40
CA PRO A 866 0.53 -0.62 -42.76
C PRO A 866 0.38 -0.62 -41.23
N TRP A 867 0.43 -1.79 -40.60
CA TRP A 867 0.39 -1.89 -39.14
C TRP A 867 1.63 -1.23 -38.51
N VAL A 868 1.41 -0.51 -37.40
CA VAL A 868 2.49 0.14 -36.64
C VAL A 868 2.63 -0.55 -35.29
N ILE A 869 3.75 -1.23 -35.07
CA ILE A 869 4.02 -1.98 -33.85
C ILE A 869 4.97 -1.16 -32.96
N GLY A 870 4.49 -0.75 -31.78
CA GLY A 870 5.28 0.04 -30.84
C GLY A 870 6.33 -0.80 -30.10
N ILE A 871 7.54 -0.27 -30.00
CA ILE A 871 8.60 -0.76 -29.11
C ILE A 871 8.57 0.12 -27.85
N ILE A 872 8.42 -0.50 -26.69
CA ILE A 872 8.26 0.20 -25.41
C ILE A 872 9.60 0.71 -24.87
N ASP A 873 9.61 1.87 -24.21
CA ASP A 873 10.76 2.33 -23.43
C ASP A 873 10.89 1.53 -22.12
N PRO A 874 11.99 0.77 -21.93
CA PRO A 874 12.18 -0.06 -20.75
C PRO A 874 12.33 0.75 -19.45
N THR A 875 12.61 2.07 -19.54
CA THR A 875 12.64 2.98 -18.39
C THR A 875 11.29 3.63 -18.10
N SER A 876 10.38 3.62 -19.08
CA SER A 876 9.05 4.21 -18.96
C SER A 876 8.04 3.40 -19.77
N PRO A 877 7.50 2.29 -19.23
CA PRO A 877 6.71 1.31 -19.99
C PRO A 877 5.45 1.85 -20.70
N LYS A 878 5.05 3.09 -20.40
CA LYS A 878 3.91 3.79 -21.02
C LYS A 878 4.31 4.70 -22.20
N LYS A 879 5.59 4.77 -22.54
CA LYS A 879 6.11 5.58 -23.65
C LYS A 879 6.64 4.68 -24.76
N PRO A 880 6.33 4.99 -26.04
CA PRO A 880 6.99 4.33 -27.15
C PRO A 880 8.43 4.83 -27.26
N PHE A 881 9.37 3.90 -27.32
CA PHE A 881 10.78 4.15 -27.64
C PHE A 881 10.99 4.19 -29.16
N GLY A 882 10.33 3.29 -29.87
CA GLY A 882 10.43 3.13 -31.32
C GLY A 882 9.16 2.53 -31.91
N ALA A 883 9.11 2.40 -33.23
CA ALA A 883 8.01 1.76 -33.94
C ALA A 883 8.52 0.95 -35.14
N LEU A 884 7.91 -0.21 -35.37
CA LEU A 884 8.08 -1.04 -36.56
C LEU A 884 6.90 -0.82 -37.50
N LEU A 885 7.17 -0.60 -38.77
CA LEU A 885 6.16 -0.50 -39.83
C LEU A 885 6.05 -1.87 -40.54
N ALA A 886 4.90 -2.53 -40.40
CA ALA A 886 4.63 -3.83 -41.01
C ALA A 886 4.26 -3.68 -42.49
N VAL A 887 5.26 -3.42 -43.33
CA VAL A 887 5.11 -3.34 -44.80
C VAL A 887 4.91 -4.69 -45.48
N GLN A 888 5.11 -5.77 -44.72
CA GLN A 888 4.91 -7.18 -45.08
C GLN A 888 4.39 -7.91 -43.82
N PRO A 889 3.91 -9.15 -43.93
CA PRO A 889 3.59 -9.97 -42.75
C PRO A 889 4.77 -10.00 -41.77
N LEU A 890 4.46 -9.79 -40.49
CA LEU A 890 5.45 -9.49 -39.47
C LEU A 890 5.15 -10.30 -38.21
N SER A 891 6.17 -10.97 -37.68
CA SER A 891 6.14 -11.68 -36.41
C SER A 891 7.13 -11.05 -35.45
N VAL A 892 6.69 -10.66 -34.25
CA VAL A 892 7.50 -9.94 -33.27
C VAL A 892 7.31 -10.54 -31.89
N SER A 893 8.39 -10.63 -31.13
CA SER A 893 8.32 -10.77 -29.68
C SER A 893 9.37 -9.89 -29.01
N THR A 894 9.03 -9.34 -27.85
CA THR A 894 9.94 -8.57 -27.01
C THR A 894 10.05 -9.18 -25.62
N SER A 895 11.29 -9.42 -25.18
CA SER A 895 11.63 -9.88 -23.84
C SER A 895 12.41 -8.82 -23.07
N GLY A 896 12.25 -8.75 -21.76
CA GLY A 896 13.10 -7.94 -20.89
C GLY A 896 12.63 -7.87 -19.43
N PRO A 897 13.46 -7.29 -18.55
CA PRO A 897 13.25 -7.35 -17.10
C PRO A 897 12.22 -6.34 -16.57
N TYR A 898 11.44 -5.66 -17.40
CA TYR A 898 10.55 -4.54 -17.00
C TYR A 898 9.27 -4.98 -16.26
N ASN A 899 8.87 -6.26 -16.36
CA ASN A 899 7.76 -6.85 -15.62
C ASN A 899 8.28 -7.83 -14.54
N GLN A 900 8.97 -7.32 -13.52
CA GLN A 900 9.50 -8.17 -12.45
C GLN A 900 8.37 -8.64 -11.53
N PRO A 901 8.08 -9.95 -11.45
CA PRO A 901 7.16 -10.46 -10.45
C PRO A 901 7.69 -10.17 -9.05
N VAL A 902 6.75 -10.00 -8.13
CA VAL A 902 7.03 -9.91 -6.70
C VAL A 902 7.06 -11.34 -6.16
N ASN A 903 8.13 -11.71 -5.45
CA ASN A 903 8.21 -13.00 -4.78
C ASN A 903 7.25 -13.09 -3.59
N ALA A 904 7.17 -14.25 -2.92
CA ALA A 904 6.30 -14.45 -1.75
C ALA A 904 6.57 -13.49 -0.56
N TYR A 905 7.63 -12.68 -0.64
CA TYR A 905 8.08 -11.77 0.42
C TYR A 905 8.11 -10.29 0.00
N GLY A 906 7.48 -9.92 -1.12
CA GLY A 906 7.38 -8.51 -1.52
C GLY A 906 8.58 -7.96 -2.31
N MET A 907 9.59 -8.78 -2.65
CA MET A 907 10.75 -8.33 -3.43
C MET A 907 10.54 -8.55 -4.93
N ARG A 908 10.91 -7.58 -5.75
CA ARG A 908 10.94 -7.72 -7.21
C ARG A 908 12.08 -8.64 -7.62
N VAL A 909 11.78 -9.71 -8.35
CA VAL A 909 12.76 -10.69 -8.84
C VAL A 909 12.68 -10.72 -10.36
N ASN A 910 13.83 -10.67 -11.04
CA ASN A 910 13.86 -10.83 -12.49
C ASN A 910 13.35 -12.25 -12.87
N HIS A 911 12.41 -12.34 -13.81
CA HIS A 911 11.76 -13.58 -14.21
C HIS A 911 12.52 -14.33 -15.33
N ILE A 912 13.60 -13.74 -15.85
CA ILE A 912 14.51 -14.36 -16.82
C ILE A 912 15.79 -14.78 -16.08
N TYR A 913 16.19 -16.04 -16.25
CA TYR A 913 17.33 -16.66 -15.59
C TYR A 913 18.34 -17.14 -16.62
N ASP A 914 19.62 -17.11 -16.29
CA ASP A 914 20.64 -17.83 -17.06
C ASP A 914 20.66 -19.30 -16.57
N PRO A 915 20.15 -20.26 -17.35
CA PRO A 915 20.08 -21.67 -16.96
C PRO A 915 21.46 -22.31 -16.80
N ARG A 916 22.54 -21.66 -17.25
CA ARG A 916 23.92 -22.15 -17.10
C ARG A 916 24.53 -21.76 -15.76
N THR A 917 24.04 -20.68 -15.14
CA THR A 917 24.55 -20.17 -13.86
C THR A 917 23.54 -20.27 -12.72
N GLY A 918 22.25 -20.44 -13.03
CA GLY A 918 21.16 -20.50 -12.07
C GLY A 918 20.76 -19.12 -11.51
N LYS A 919 21.37 -18.04 -12.01
CA LYS A 919 21.14 -16.67 -11.53
C LYS A 919 20.18 -15.91 -12.44
N PRO A 920 19.39 -14.96 -11.92
CA PRO A 920 18.63 -14.03 -12.73
C PRO A 920 19.57 -13.20 -13.60
N VAL A 921 19.11 -12.82 -14.79
CA VAL A 921 19.91 -12.00 -15.71
C VAL A 921 20.21 -10.63 -15.07
N SER A 922 21.49 -10.31 -14.93
CA SER A 922 22.00 -9.01 -14.50
C SER A 922 22.72 -8.32 -15.66
N SER A 923 22.03 -8.10 -16.78
CA SER A 923 22.64 -7.54 -17.99
C SER A 923 22.27 -6.07 -18.18
N ASP A 924 23.16 -5.34 -18.87
CA ASP A 924 22.88 -3.99 -19.39
C ASP A 924 21.75 -4.00 -20.44
N VAL A 925 21.34 -5.18 -20.93
CA VAL A 925 20.25 -5.34 -21.88
C VAL A 925 18.91 -5.16 -21.17
N GLN A 926 18.26 -4.04 -21.45
CA GLN A 926 16.98 -3.66 -20.85
C GLN A 926 15.78 -4.18 -21.66
N SER A 927 15.97 -4.52 -22.94
CA SER A 927 15.01 -5.31 -23.71
C SER A 927 15.65 -5.89 -24.97
N VAL A 928 15.09 -6.99 -25.47
CA VAL A 928 15.41 -7.58 -26.77
C VAL A 928 14.11 -7.79 -27.54
N THR A 929 14.01 -7.20 -28.73
CA THR A 929 12.92 -7.46 -29.68
C THR A 929 13.47 -8.29 -30.83
N VAL A 930 12.84 -9.43 -31.11
CA VAL A 930 13.13 -10.27 -32.28
C VAL A 930 12.00 -10.12 -33.28
N VAL A 931 12.35 -9.89 -34.54
CA VAL A 931 11.42 -9.64 -35.64
C VAL A 931 11.71 -10.59 -36.79
N PHE A 932 10.67 -11.20 -37.35
CA PHE A 932 10.74 -11.89 -38.63
C PHE A 932 9.84 -11.21 -39.66
N LEU A 933 10.32 -11.10 -40.90
CA LEU A 933 9.59 -10.54 -42.04
C LEU A 933 9.23 -11.59 -43.10
N GLY A 934 7.99 -11.51 -43.59
CA GLY A 934 7.47 -12.32 -44.69
C GLY A 934 6.54 -13.45 -44.24
N ASP A 935 6.02 -14.20 -45.20
CA ASP A 935 5.19 -15.38 -44.94
C ASP A 935 6.05 -16.57 -44.45
N ASN A 936 5.52 -17.39 -43.54
CA ASN A 936 6.16 -18.58 -42.91
C ASN A 936 7.15 -18.35 -41.76
N HIS A 937 6.92 -17.34 -40.93
CA HIS A 937 7.73 -17.10 -39.74
C HIS A 937 6.93 -17.32 -38.44
N SER A 938 7.62 -17.75 -37.38
CA SER A 938 7.02 -18.18 -36.10
C SER A 938 7.28 -17.14 -35.01
N VAL A 939 6.20 -16.59 -34.46
CA VAL A 939 6.22 -15.77 -33.24
C VAL A 939 6.68 -16.61 -32.06
N GLY A 940 6.36 -17.91 -32.00
CA GLY A 940 6.89 -18.83 -30.99
C GLY A 940 8.41 -18.90 -30.99
N LEU A 941 9.04 -19.02 -32.17
CA LEU A 941 10.50 -18.95 -32.28
C LEU A 941 11.05 -17.56 -31.92
N ALA A 942 10.35 -16.49 -32.28
CA ALA A 942 10.75 -15.13 -31.90
C ALA A 942 10.76 -14.92 -30.38
N ASP A 943 9.74 -15.43 -29.67
CA ASP A 943 9.60 -15.41 -28.21
C ASP A 943 10.74 -16.17 -27.51
N ALA A 944 11.02 -17.39 -27.98
CA ALA A 944 12.11 -18.20 -27.46
C ALA A 944 13.49 -17.55 -27.69
N LEU A 945 13.71 -16.99 -28.88
CA LEU A 945 14.94 -16.25 -29.18
C LEU A 945 15.03 -14.97 -28.35
N ALA A 946 13.98 -14.16 -28.25
CA ALA A 946 14.02 -12.92 -27.45
C ALA A 946 14.41 -13.20 -25.99
N THR A 947 13.88 -14.28 -25.41
CA THR A 947 14.26 -14.74 -24.06
C THR A 947 15.72 -15.16 -24.01
N GLY A 948 16.19 -16.04 -24.90
CA GLY A 948 17.57 -16.51 -24.90
C GLY A 948 18.60 -15.42 -25.21
N LEU A 949 18.26 -14.49 -26.10
CA LEU A 949 19.10 -13.34 -26.46
C LEU A 949 19.22 -12.32 -25.32
N SER A 950 18.23 -12.26 -24.42
CA SER A 950 18.33 -11.45 -23.19
C SER A 950 19.40 -11.98 -22.22
N VAL A 951 19.75 -13.26 -22.34
CA VAL A 951 20.77 -13.96 -21.53
C VAL A 951 22.15 -13.93 -22.19
N LEU A 952 22.21 -13.98 -23.53
CA LEU A 952 23.48 -13.99 -24.27
C LEU A 952 24.18 -12.61 -24.25
N PRO A 953 25.52 -12.59 -24.37
CA PRO A 953 26.23 -11.39 -24.78
C PRO A 953 25.69 -10.88 -26.13
N ILE A 954 25.53 -9.56 -26.26
CA ILE A 954 24.87 -8.91 -27.41
C ILE A 954 25.45 -9.39 -28.75
N GLU A 955 26.79 -9.47 -28.87
CA GLU A 955 27.44 -9.92 -30.11
C GLU A 955 27.07 -11.36 -30.50
N GLN A 956 26.98 -12.27 -29.53
CA GLN A 956 26.54 -13.64 -29.79
C GLN A 956 25.07 -13.64 -30.23
N GLY A 957 24.23 -12.82 -29.60
CA GLY A 957 22.84 -12.70 -30.01
C GLY A 957 22.64 -12.13 -31.41
N LEU A 958 23.44 -11.13 -31.80
CA LEU A 958 23.47 -10.62 -33.18
C LEU A 958 23.91 -11.69 -34.18
N MET A 959 24.89 -12.54 -33.84
CA MET A 959 25.31 -13.66 -34.69
C MET A 959 24.19 -14.70 -34.88
N VAL A 960 23.46 -15.04 -33.82
CA VAL A 960 22.31 -15.95 -33.89
C VAL A 960 21.28 -15.44 -34.89
N ILE A 961 20.93 -14.15 -34.82
CA ILE A 961 19.93 -13.56 -35.72
C ILE A 961 20.44 -13.48 -37.16
N ARG A 962 21.72 -13.14 -37.38
CA ARG A 962 22.33 -13.12 -38.73
C ARG A 962 22.32 -14.48 -39.44
N SER A 963 22.27 -15.58 -38.68
CA SER A 963 22.17 -16.93 -39.26
C SER A 963 20.78 -17.27 -39.82
N LEU A 964 19.78 -16.45 -39.49
CA LEU A 964 18.38 -16.67 -39.87
C LEU A 964 17.99 -15.74 -41.03
N LYS A 965 17.31 -16.32 -42.02
CA LYS A 965 16.75 -15.55 -43.13
C LYS A 965 15.60 -14.67 -42.65
N ASN A 966 15.58 -13.42 -43.11
CA ASN A 966 14.57 -12.40 -42.79
C ASN A 966 14.35 -12.17 -41.28
N ALA A 967 15.37 -12.41 -40.47
CA ALA A 967 15.33 -12.20 -39.03
C ALA A 967 16.11 -10.94 -38.65
N TYR A 968 15.56 -10.20 -37.70
CA TYR A 968 16.14 -8.98 -37.19
C TYR A 968 16.01 -8.94 -35.67
N ALA A 969 16.90 -8.20 -35.02
CA ALA A 969 16.78 -7.93 -33.59
C ALA A 969 17.16 -6.51 -33.24
N LEU A 970 16.49 -5.99 -32.21
CA LEU A 970 16.76 -4.72 -31.55
C LEU A 970 17.03 -4.99 -30.07
N PHE A 971 18.23 -4.66 -29.62
CA PHE A 971 18.63 -4.63 -28.23
C PHE A 971 18.56 -3.18 -27.74
N LEU A 972 17.86 -2.96 -26.65
CA LEU A 972 17.92 -1.70 -25.91
C LEU A 972 18.83 -1.90 -24.71
N VAL A 973 19.94 -1.18 -24.68
CA VAL A 973 21.04 -1.39 -23.73
C VAL A 973 21.26 -0.13 -22.91
N ARG A 974 21.40 -0.26 -21.60
CA ARG A 974 21.77 0.85 -20.72
C ARG A 974 23.28 1.04 -20.78
N ASP A 975 23.71 2.24 -21.13
CA ASP A 975 25.13 2.58 -21.11
C ASP A 975 25.61 3.04 -19.71
N SER A 976 26.92 3.27 -19.57
CA SER A 976 27.54 3.71 -18.32
C SER A 976 27.05 5.08 -17.81
N SER A 977 26.39 5.88 -18.66
CA SER A 977 25.75 7.15 -18.28
C SER A 977 24.29 6.99 -17.86
N GLY A 978 23.76 5.76 -17.92
CA GLY A 978 22.38 5.43 -17.61
C GLY A 978 21.40 5.64 -18.77
N GLN A 979 21.87 6.05 -19.96
CA GLN A 979 21.03 6.24 -21.15
C GLN A 979 20.79 4.93 -21.91
N ILE A 980 19.61 4.82 -22.53
CA ILE A 980 19.27 3.68 -23.38
C ILE A 980 19.81 3.89 -24.80
N LYS A 981 20.62 2.95 -25.27
CA LYS A 981 21.18 2.87 -26.63
C LYS A 981 20.57 1.71 -27.41
N GLU A 982 20.47 1.90 -28.71
CA GLU A 982 19.97 0.91 -29.66
C GLU A 982 21.14 0.15 -30.26
N VAL A 983 21.12 -1.17 -30.16
CA VAL A 983 22.01 -2.06 -30.91
C VAL A 983 21.13 -2.98 -31.74
N MET A 984 21.27 -2.95 -33.07
CA MET A 984 20.37 -3.68 -33.96
C MET A 984 21.09 -4.41 -35.08
N THR A 985 20.45 -5.43 -35.63
CA THR A 985 20.92 -6.11 -36.83
C THR A 985 20.78 -5.22 -38.08
N GLN A 986 21.68 -5.40 -39.04
CA GLN A 986 21.66 -4.66 -40.30
C GLN A 986 20.33 -4.86 -41.05
N GLY A 987 19.77 -3.78 -41.60
CA GLY A 987 18.52 -3.79 -42.36
C GLY A 987 17.25 -3.56 -41.54
N LEU A 988 17.27 -3.69 -40.21
CA LEU A 988 16.12 -3.40 -39.36
C LEU A 988 15.66 -1.93 -39.50
N ASN A 989 16.62 -1.02 -39.65
CA ASN A 989 16.40 0.40 -39.88
C ASN A 989 15.60 0.74 -41.15
N THR A 990 15.29 -0.21 -42.04
CA THR A 990 14.46 0.06 -43.22
C THR A 990 12.98 0.20 -42.86
N PHE A 991 12.52 -0.50 -41.81
CA PHE A 991 11.13 -0.49 -41.32
C PHE A 991 11.00 -0.21 -39.81
N TYR A 992 12.11 -0.07 -39.10
CA TYR A 992 12.16 0.48 -37.74
C TYR A 992 12.44 1.98 -37.76
N ARG A 993 11.74 2.73 -36.91
CA ARG A 993 11.99 4.16 -36.64
C ARG A 993 12.02 4.39 -35.14
N ARG A 994 13.06 5.06 -34.65
CA ARG A 994 13.05 5.64 -33.31
C ARG A 994 11.97 6.71 -33.26
N VAL A 995 11.18 6.73 -32.20
CA VAL A 995 10.21 7.80 -31.98
C VAL A 995 11.00 9.02 -31.48
N GLU A 996 11.38 9.91 -32.41
CA GLU A 996 11.80 11.24 -32.04
C GLU A 996 10.57 11.96 -31.47
N VAL A 997 10.69 12.54 -30.28
CA VAL A 997 9.71 13.52 -29.79
C VAL A 997 9.84 14.76 -30.67
N ARG A 998 9.27 14.70 -31.87
CA ARG A 998 9.00 15.89 -32.66
C ARG A 998 7.82 16.58 -32.00
N THR A 999 8.08 17.71 -31.33
CA THR A 999 7.07 18.76 -31.23
C THR A 999 6.50 18.96 -32.64
N PRO A 1000 5.17 18.87 -32.84
CA PRO A 1000 4.59 19.06 -34.16
C PRO A 1000 5.06 20.42 -34.69
N ASN A 1001 5.71 20.41 -35.85
CA ASN A 1001 5.88 21.63 -36.63
C ASN A 1001 4.47 22.05 -37.04
N VAL A 1002 3.91 23.00 -36.30
CA VAL A 1002 2.78 23.79 -36.78
C VAL A 1002 3.36 24.62 -37.91
N ASN A 1003 3.17 24.17 -39.16
CA ASN A 1003 3.21 25.12 -40.26
C ASN A 1003 2.10 26.12 -39.98
N PRO A 1004 2.41 27.42 -39.78
CA PRO A 1004 1.37 28.42 -39.80
C PRO A 1004 0.79 28.38 -41.21
N VAL A 1005 -0.52 28.15 -41.30
CA VAL A 1005 -1.26 28.52 -42.50
C VAL A 1005 -1.02 30.02 -42.67
N SER A 1006 -0.26 30.38 -43.71
CA SER A 1006 -0.03 31.75 -44.15
C SER A 1006 -1.38 32.40 -44.48
N PRO A 1007 -1.53 33.73 -44.32
CA PRO A 1007 -2.81 34.42 -44.17
C PRO A 1007 -3.87 34.16 -45.24
#